data_AF-A0A0D2W0F6-F1
#
_entry.id   AF-A0A0D2W0F6-F1
#
_cell.length_a   1.000
_cell.length_b   1.000
_cell.length_c   1.000
_cell.angle_alpha   90.00
_cell.angle_beta   90.00
_cell.angle_gamma   90.00
#
_symmetry.space_group_name_H-M   'P 1'
#
loop_
_entity.id
_entity.type
_entity.pdbx_description
1 polymer ?
#
loop_
_entity_poly.entity_id
_entity_poly.type
_entity_poly.pdbx_seq_one_letter_code
_entity_poly.pdbx_strand_id
1 'polypeptide(L)'
;MIRRTRPALASGCKLSLLLLCVLLLAARVTHAAISGEPVNCPASLQAEETLCDGLDNDCDGRTDELDPVAANECNTGLKGACAKGYYQCHPVTKARVCTGPKPMPETTNGIDDDCNGVVDDVPNVATAIVSRAALVRATGISASLTNTYEMALRQRGIDYDVLSTTAQFDNAFPNLRDRYGLVVIPGSANSNWLTAARRTQLESFVSAGGVIMIFNPDGGASFNALAGIGSITARADVSYLRIDPAAQAPILNQVDTVEELNLYLNGFVPDIKRDARVMNLGSATNLATFYTGASGDVSVGSGIARRKVGLGSVYTFGFDMYTYVSYTCYINCFDPSLDVLAMMLRDGLREGCQGHSVVKHTVPGFEDSILFMSTDTHDYSDTVTGMLHTVNEVTPRPRISFFVQTTTDDTDPQVIAEMCTLGQCPVGGHTVSHLETFNTVPLGTGKESLATGYTGTFDESPGDCTLYGEIKVNNEILLRATGSKMVMFRSPYLMLNPNEYPVLQELGIKASSSLAIGDLKANLPVDLSLYENLQGIFKHSNVYEFPLSSEDGLVIDGVRQDLAPQNINWFLGRWQYNVLQNRRNGGMTVVLDHDGWGEGPRNEGIISAKKQAMIAMFNFAKSQGIRYTMAMNEFTEWWISRIGVKVSSSFKSSTGYTGTLTGAAADTASFTLEFGDAIQSFSCAQCGAFSISGRRVVIDLLRAGVSASFTATVGGSSNPPQSSNTPQANPSTTPAKSTTNAPANPTPTGPPTNPPTCSGATRASVVVNSFSSASLFANDLGLDMSDDGSMAGFSISGGRASLTSKAGAYWYTLLAGATCFDATGLNGVSLKIRAPPGTTVNLELHTRNAACTTVDSRLTVALASYAQAQGGFSTSIDRTIVVPFSAFGNVVVSRLHAIVLSGITAGATVSIDDVTLTGCPTTPAPTTTAPARSVTPTPAQSVTPTPSSGNQCAALVVDSFTDAVISTNNLGFATSDDGTAASMSQTGGRLALGLKAGTYWYSLLANANQCNDLSRFSGFSFSVQAPAGSSFTLQLQYRSASCTGWAGSSNVQISGLTGAVQTMTVSFSQFSPAVPANRLFAVSLFGFTGASSVSIDNLSFVC
;
A
#
# COMPACT_ATOMS: atom_id res chain seq x y z
N MET A 1 26.56 0.33 -6.54
CA MET A 1 27.99 0.30 -6.18
C MET A 1 28.86 -0.47 -7.19
N ILE A 2 28.52 -0.52 -8.50
CA ILE A 2 29.48 -0.94 -9.54
C ILE A 2 30.32 0.28 -9.94
N ARG A 3 31.31 0.67 -9.11
CA ARG A 3 32.38 1.58 -9.53
C ARG A 3 33.70 0.81 -9.61
N ARG A 4 34.26 0.82 -10.83
CA ARG A 4 35.68 0.61 -11.14
C ARG A 4 36.21 -0.82 -10.95
N THR A 5 35.98 -1.65 -11.95
CA THR A 5 37.13 -2.41 -12.47
C THR A 5 38.16 -1.39 -12.96
N ARG A 6 39.25 -1.19 -12.20
CA ARG A 6 40.48 -0.68 -12.81
C ARG A 6 40.99 -1.82 -13.68
N PRO A 7 40.99 -1.72 -15.03
CA PRO A 7 41.79 -2.64 -15.80
C PRO A 7 43.25 -2.38 -15.40
N ALA A 8 43.94 -3.42 -14.93
CA ALA A 8 45.38 -3.42 -14.88
C ALA A 8 45.87 -3.10 -16.29
N LEU A 9 46.38 -1.88 -16.48
CA LEU A 9 47.03 -1.44 -17.72
C LEU A 9 48.30 -2.26 -17.90
N ALA A 10 48.19 -3.36 -18.65
CA ALA A 10 49.26 -3.73 -19.54
C ALA A 10 49.39 -2.61 -20.59
N SER A 11 50.57 -1.99 -20.58
CA SER A 11 51.04 -0.93 -21.46
C SER A 11 50.61 -1.07 -22.92
N GLY A 12 49.99 -0.02 -23.48
CA GLY A 12 50.01 0.22 -24.93
C GLY A 12 48.77 0.90 -25.52
N CYS A 13 48.98 2.12 -26.03
CA CYS A 13 48.21 2.81 -27.09
C CYS A 13 46.95 3.64 -26.75
N LYS A 14 47.20 4.96 -26.73
CA LYS A 14 46.41 6.07 -27.32
C LYS A 14 45.11 6.50 -26.62
N LEU A 15 45.33 7.38 -25.65
CA LEU A 15 44.60 8.61 -25.36
C LEU A 15 43.89 9.23 -26.59
N SER A 16 42.56 9.34 -26.55
CA SER A 16 41.75 10.50 -27.01
C SER A 16 40.25 10.13 -27.03
N LEU A 17 39.52 10.52 -25.97
CA LEU A 17 38.04 10.68 -25.81
C LEU A 17 37.57 10.10 -24.46
N LEU A 18 37.96 10.72 -23.35
CA LEU A 18 37.38 10.39 -22.04
C LEU A 18 37.24 11.65 -21.19
N LEU A 19 36.38 12.59 -21.63
CA LEU A 19 35.98 13.72 -20.80
C LEU A 19 34.55 14.24 -21.05
N LEU A 20 33.68 13.53 -21.78
CA LEU A 20 32.36 14.06 -22.14
C LEU A 20 31.16 13.11 -21.99
N CYS A 21 31.28 11.98 -21.29
CA CYS A 21 30.18 11.01 -21.13
C CYS A 21 29.79 10.65 -19.68
N VAL A 22 30.21 11.44 -18.68
CA VAL A 22 29.79 11.23 -17.26
C VAL A 22 28.66 12.20 -16.85
N LEU A 23 28.12 13.00 -17.78
CA LEU A 23 27.31 14.17 -17.43
C LEU A 23 25.81 14.08 -17.77
N LEU A 24 25.30 12.99 -18.33
CA LEU A 24 23.89 12.96 -18.75
C LEU A 24 23.22 11.62 -18.38
N LEU A 25 22.31 11.71 -17.40
CA LEU A 25 21.29 10.74 -16.98
C LEU A 25 21.70 9.55 -16.09
N ALA A 26 22.14 9.87 -14.87
CA ALA A 26 21.35 9.48 -13.70
C ALA A 26 20.77 10.78 -13.16
N ALA A 27 19.52 10.82 -12.71
CA ALA A 27 19.03 11.98 -11.97
C ALA A 27 20.07 12.26 -10.88
N ARG A 28 20.73 13.43 -10.93
CA ARG A 28 21.61 13.84 -9.84
C ARG A 28 20.67 13.93 -8.65
N VAL A 29 20.70 12.95 -7.75
CA VAL A 29 20.27 13.21 -6.39
C VAL A 29 21.25 14.27 -5.92
N THR A 30 20.79 15.51 -5.94
CA THR A 30 21.57 16.67 -5.56
C THR A 30 22.11 16.42 -4.16
N HIS A 31 23.42 16.55 -3.94
CA HIS A 31 24.09 16.20 -2.67
C HIS A 31 23.37 16.70 -1.42
N ALA A 32 22.69 17.84 -1.50
CA ALA A 32 21.94 18.37 -0.37
C ALA A 32 20.70 17.51 0.01
N ALA A 33 19.97 16.91 -0.96
CA ALA A 33 18.77 16.11 -0.70
C ALA A 33 19.05 14.90 0.20
N ILE A 34 20.26 14.34 0.11
CA ILE A 34 20.71 13.21 0.95
C ILE A 34 21.46 13.68 2.20
N SER A 35 21.89 14.94 2.32
CA SER A 35 22.56 15.44 3.53
C SER A 35 21.61 15.99 4.59
N GLY A 36 20.29 15.78 4.41
CA GLY A 36 19.28 16.40 5.27
C GLY A 36 19.02 17.87 4.99
N GLU A 37 19.67 18.43 3.97
CA GLU A 37 19.36 19.79 3.51
C GLU A 37 18.33 19.71 2.40
N PRO A 38 17.14 20.28 2.57
CA PRO A 38 16.11 20.21 1.55
C PRO A 38 16.61 20.81 0.23
N VAL A 39 16.80 19.98 -0.81
CA VAL A 39 17.02 20.51 -2.16
C VAL A 39 15.67 20.65 -2.80
N ASN A 40 15.36 21.88 -3.18
CA ASN A 40 14.11 22.19 -3.86
C ASN A 40 12.85 21.98 -2.99
N CYS A 41 12.99 21.88 -1.66
CA CYS A 41 11.79 21.94 -0.83
C CYS A 41 11.28 23.37 -0.70
N PRO A 42 9.95 23.55 -0.76
CA PRO A 42 9.32 24.82 -0.44
C PRO A 42 9.46 25.15 1.05
N ALA A 43 9.34 26.44 1.39
CA ALA A 43 9.31 26.88 2.79
C ALA A 43 8.09 26.36 3.57
N SER A 44 7.06 25.89 2.87
CA SER A 44 5.86 25.27 3.42
C SER A 44 5.80 23.81 2.99
N LEU A 45 6.06 22.89 3.92
CA LEU A 45 6.05 21.45 3.65
C LEU A 45 4.63 20.90 3.58
N GLN A 46 4.41 19.97 2.66
CA GLN A 46 3.25 19.09 2.63
C GLN A 46 3.49 17.90 3.57
N ALA A 47 2.41 17.30 4.07
CA ALA A 47 2.52 16.05 4.83
C ALA A 47 2.71 14.84 3.90
N GLU A 48 2.23 14.96 2.66
CA GLU A 48 2.30 13.96 1.59
C GLU A 48 2.48 14.72 0.28
N GLU A 49 3.35 14.24 -0.60
CA GLU A 49 3.50 14.77 -1.96
C GLU A 49 2.19 14.62 -2.74
N THR A 50 1.69 15.73 -3.31
CA THR A 50 0.43 15.76 -4.07
C THR A 50 0.52 16.49 -5.40
N LEU A 51 1.67 17.09 -5.71
CA LEU A 51 1.88 17.88 -6.92
C LEU A 51 2.81 17.16 -7.89
N CYS A 52 2.88 17.68 -9.11
CA CYS A 52 3.82 17.25 -10.14
C CYS A 52 4.52 18.50 -10.67
N ASP A 53 5.13 19.27 -9.76
CA ASP A 53 5.69 20.59 -10.03
C ASP A 53 7.22 20.59 -10.12
N GLY A 54 7.85 19.43 -9.95
CA GLY A 54 9.29 19.26 -9.95
C GLY A 54 9.96 19.66 -8.63
N LEU A 55 9.17 19.89 -7.58
CA LEU A 55 9.63 20.11 -6.21
C LEU A 55 9.40 18.85 -5.37
N ASP A 56 10.15 18.75 -4.28
CA ASP A 56 9.92 17.76 -3.23
C ASP A 56 9.16 18.50 -2.12
N ASN A 57 7.83 18.42 -2.15
CA ASN A 57 6.96 19.23 -1.31
C ASN A 57 6.88 18.71 0.12
N ASP A 58 7.10 17.43 0.37
CA ASP A 58 7.10 16.83 1.72
C ASP A 58 8.52 16.59 2.28
N CYS A 59 9.57 16.92 1.51
CA CYS A 59 10.99 16.79 1.86
C CYS A 59 11.41 15.38 2.23
N ASP A 60 10.81 14.38 1.62
CA ASP A 60 11.15 12.99 1.88
C ASP A 60 12.22 12.44 0.92
N GLY A 61 12.75 13.29 0.04
CA GLY A 61 13.76 12.92 -0.94
C GLY A 61 13.23 12.43 -2.28
N ARG A 62 11.91 12.48 -2.49
CA ARG A 62 11.23 11.97 -3.67
C ARG A 62 10.46 13.10 -4.37
N THR A 63 11.08 13.67 -5.40
CA THR A 63 10.42 14.68 -6.24
C THR A 63 9.31 14.07 -7.08
N ASP A 64 8.08 14.58 -6.95
CA ASP A 64 6.90 14.18 -7.74
C ASP A 64 6.56 12.67 -7.67
N GLU A 65 6.96 11.95 -6.60
CA GLU A 65 6.59 10.54 -6.40
C GLU A 65 5.36 10.44 -5.49
N LEU A 66 4.19 10.29 -6.11
CA LEU A 66 2.91 10.28 -5.40
C LEU A 66 2.65 8.91 -4.75
N ASP A 67 2.63 8.88 -3.43
CA ASP A 67 2.26 7.69 -2.68
C ASP A 67 0.81 7.28 -2.89
N PRO A 68 0.49 5.97 -2.88
CA PRO A 68 -0.88 5.47 -3.01
C PRO A 68 -1.67 5.62 -1.70
N VAL A 69 -1.75 6.85 -1.20
CA VAL A 69 -2.46 7.26 0.01
C VAL A 69 -3.72 8.07 -0.34
N ALA A 70 -4.59 8.29 0.65
CA ALA A 70 -5.85 8.99 0.47
C ALA A 70 -5.72 10.36 -0.21
N ALA A 71 -4.63 11.10 0.03
CA ALA A 71 -4.35 12.40 -0.59
C ALA A 71 -4.16 12.33 -2.12
N ASN A 72 -3.75 11.18 -2.63
CA ASN A 72 -3.51 10.93 -4.04
C ASN A 72 -4.59 10.05 -4.69
N GLU A 73 -5.65 9.67 -3.98
CA GLU A 73 -6.79 8.96 -4.57
C GLU A 73 -7.44 9.80 -5.69
N CYS A 74 -7.83 9.12 -6.76
CA CYS A 74 -8.47 9.72 -7.92
C CYS A 74 -9.57 8.82 -8.46
N ASN A 75 -10.46 9.41 -9.28
CA ASN A 75 -11.48 8.66 -10.00
C ASN A 75 -11.05 8.49 -11.45
N THR A 76 -10.98 7.25 -11.92
CA THR A 76 -10.56 6.92 -13.30
C THR A 76 -11.63 7.23 -14.35
N GLY A 77 -12.86 7.54 -13.91
CA GLY A 77 -14.06 7.66 -14.75
C GLY A 77 -14.75 6.33 -15.05
N LEU A 78 -14.19 5.21 -14.59
CA LEU A 78 -14.76 3.86 -14.75
C LEU A 78 -15.67 3.50 -13.58
N LYS A 79 -16.33 2.33 -13.67
CA LYS A 79 -17.17 1.79 -12.60
C LYS A 79 -16.45 0.67 -11.85
N GLY A 80 -17.11 0.13 -10.82
CA GLY A 80 -16.63 -1.05 -10.10
C GLY A 80 -15.26 -0.89 -9.47
N ALA A 81 -14.47 -1.97 -9.50
CA ALA A 81 -13.10 -2.02 -9.01
C ALA A 81 -12.19 -0.97 -9.68
N CYS A 82 -12.47 -0.67 -10.95
CA CYS A 82 -11.68 0.27 -11.74
C CYS A 82 -11.96 1.73 -11.39
N ALA A 83 -13.05 2.05 -10.69
CA ALA A 83 -13.46 3.43 -10.44
C ALA A 83 -12.45 4.23 -9.62
N LYS A 84 -11.80 3.54 -8.66
CA LYS A 84 -10.77 4.13 -7.80
C LYS A 84 -9.40 3.93 -8.42
N GLY A 85 -8.58 4.96 -8.34
CA GLY A 85 -7.20 4.95 -8.74
C GLY A 85 -6.37 5.85 -7.84
N TYR A 86 -5.08 6.00 -8.18
CA TYR A 86 -4.18 6.96 -7.57
C TYR A 86 -3.55 7.84 -8.65
N TYR A 87 -3.34 9.10 -8.31
CA TYR A 87 -2.62 10.02 -9.18
C TYR A 87 -1.15 9.66 -9.24
N GLN A 88 -0.58 9.83 -10.41
CA GLN A 88 0.86 9.70 -10.66
C GLN A 88 1.32 10.82 -11.58
N CYS A 89 2.60 11.14 -11.47
CA CYS A 89 3.18 12.17 -12.32
C CYS A 89 3.63 11.58 -13.64
N HIS A 90 3.07 12.08 -14.74
CA HIS A 90 3.48 11.67 -16.07
C HIS A 90 4.96 12.04 -16.27
N PRO A 91 5.82 11.08 -16.68
CA PRO A 91 7.28 11.27 -16.64
C PRO A 91 7.78 12.40 -17.55
N VAL A 92 7.08 12.68 -18.65
CA VAL A 92 7.42 13.74 -19.62
C VAL A 92 6.68 15.05 -19.36
N THR A 93 5.34 15.04 -19.37
CA THR A 93 4.53 16.26 -19.29
C THR A 93 4.40 16.83 -17.88
N LYS A 94 4.78 16.06 -16.85
CA LYS A 94 4.57 16.39 -15.43
C LYS A 94 3.09 16.64 -15.08
N ALA A 95 2.16 16.13 -15.89
CA ALA A 95 0.74 16.16 -15.57
C ALA A 95 0.38 15.05 -14.57
N ARG A 96 -0.55 15.31 -13.65
CA ARG A 96 -1.18 14.26 -12.83
C ARG A 96 -2.04 13.36 -13.73
N VAL A 97 -1.76 12.06 -13.73
CA VAL A 97 -2.48 11.01 -14.45
C VAL A 97 -3.11 10.09 -13.42
N CYS A 98 -4.41 9.86 -13.53
CA CYS A 98 -5.10 8.91 -12.66
C CYS A 98 -4.91 7.48 -13.20
N THR A 99 -4.19 6.64 -12.46
CA THR A 99 -3.97 5.23 -12.79
C THR A 99 -4.73 4.36 -11.79
N GLY A 100 -5.18 3.19 -12.23
CA GLY A 100 -5.94 2.27 -11.39
C GLY A 100 -6.21 0.96 -12.11
N PRO A 101 -6.80 -0.02 -11.40
CA PRO A 101 -7.09 -1.35 -11.93
C PRO A 101 -7.82 -1.30 -13.27
N LYS A 102 -7.50 -2.26 -14.15
CA LYS A 102 -8.15 -2.42 -15.45
C LYS A 102 -9.20 -3.52 -15.38
N PRO A 103 -10.23 -3.51 -16.24
CA PRO A 103 -11.27 -4.54 -16.23
C PRO A 103 -10.70 -5.96 -16.27
N MET A 104 -11.11 -6.78 -15.32
CA MET A 104 -10.81 -8.20 -15.21
C MET A 104 -12.09 -9.03 -15.38
N PRO A 105 -12.03 -10.33 -15.73
CA PRO A 105 -13.25 -11.12 -15.73
C PRO A 105 -13.89 -11.16 -14.35
N GLU A 106 -15.22 -11.08 -14.35
CA GLU A 106 -16.05 -11.11 -13.15
C GLU A 106 -15.87 -12.40 -12.34
N THR A 107 -15.79 -12.26 -11.02
CA THR A 107 -15.72 -13.38 -10.07
C THR A 107 -16.70 -13.17 -8.94
N THR A 108 -16.98 -14.20 -8.14
CA THR A 108 -17.85 -14.03 -6.97
C THR A 108 -17.01 -13.57 -5.78
N ASN A 109 -16.81 -12.27 -5.66
CA ASN A 109 -15.98 -11.67 -4.61
C ASN A 109 -16.61 -10.43 -3.96
N GLY A 110 -17.81 -10.01 -4.38
CA GLY A 110 -18.48 -8.81 -3.92
C GLY A 110 -18.00 -7.52 -4.59
N ILE A 111 -17.24 -7.61 -5.67
CA ILE A 111 -16.61 -6.51 -6.39
C ILE A 111 -16.92 -6.66 -7.89
N ASP A 112 -17.37 -5.57 -8.53
CA ASP A 112 -17.49 -5.44 -9.99
C ASP A 112 -16.08 -5.40 -10.62
N ASP A 113 -15.51 -6.59 -10.91
CA ASP A 113 -14.15 -6.79 -11.45
C ASP A 113 -14.07 -6.36 -12.92
N ASP A 114 -15.14 -6.55 -13.69
CA ASP A 114 -15.18 -6.22 -15.12
C ASP A 114 -15.56 -4.76 -15.41
N CYS A 115 -15.93 -4.04 -14.35
CA CYS A 115 -16.18 -2.60 -14.31
C CYS A 115 -17.35 -2.18 -15.21
N ASN A 116 -18.33 -3.08 -15.38
CA ASN A 116 -19.54 -2.83 -16.18
C ASN A 116 -20.64 -2.09 -15.38
N GLY A 117 -20.52 -2.05 -14.05
CA GLY A 117 -21.45 -1.43 -13.11
C GLY A 117 -22.41 -2.41 -12.42
N VAL A 118 -22.20 -3.71 -12.57
CA VAL A 118 -22.96 -4.77 -11.91
C VAL A 118 -21.97 -5.61 -11.10
N VAL A 119 -22.27 -5.80 -9.82
CA VAL A 119 -21.42 -6.61 -8.94
C VAL A 119 -21.75 -8.09 -9.10
N ASP A 120 -20.72 -8.93 -9.25
CA ASP A 120 -20.79 -10.39 -9.29
C ASP A 120 -21.72 -10.95 -10.40
N ASP A 121 -21.78 -10.33 -11.59
CA ASP A 121 -22.50 -10.89 -12.76
C ASP A 121 -21.70 -11.98 -13.51
N VAL A 122 -21.16 -12.90 -12.73
CA VAL A 122 -20.30 -14.01 -13.17
C VAL A 122 -20.99 -14.89 -14.22
N PRO A 123 -20.40 -15.07 -15.42
CA PRO A 123 -20.93 -15.98 -16.42
C PRO A 123 -21.02 -17.43 -15.93
N ASN A 124 -22.07 -18.16 -16.35
CA ASN A 124 -22.19 -19.59 -16.02
C ASN A 124 -21.16 -20.42 -16.82
N VAL A 125 -20.23 -21.03 -16.09
CA VAL A 125 -19.19 -21.92 -16.59
C VAL A 125 -19.68 -23.37 -16.56
N ALA A 126 -20.28 -23.82 -17.66
CA ALA A 126 -20.84 -25.17 -17.80
C ALA A 126 -19.77 -26.27 -18.04
N THR A 127 -18.68 -25.92 -18.71
CA THR A 127 -17.53 -26.81 -18.98
C THR A 127 -16.39 -26.40 -18.06
N ALA A 128 -15.73 -27.39 -17.46
CA ALA A 128 -14.67 -27.12 -16.50
C ALA A 128 -13.51 -26.31 -17.12
N ILE A 129 -13.11 -25.24 -16.45
CA ILE A 129 -11.98 -24.40 -16.84
C ILE A 129 -10.77 -24.77 -15.98
N VAL A 130 -9.61 -25.02 -16.59
CA VAL A 130 -8.39 -25.40 -15.86
C VAL A 130 -7.48 -24.19 -15.64
N SER A 131 -7.04 -23.99 -14.38
CA SER A 131 -6.05 -22.97 -14.02
C SER A 131 -4.64 -23.50 -14.18
N ARG A 132 -4.15 -23.49 -15.42
CA ARG A 132 -2.79 -23.91 -15.79
C ARG A 132 -2.32 -23.19 -17.05
N ALA A 133 -1.02 -22.94 -17.12
CA ALA A 133 -0.38 -22.41 -18.32
C ALA A 133 0.33 -23.50 -19.14
N ALA A 134 0.45 -23.29 -20.45
CA ALA A 134 1.36 -24.03 -21.31
C ALA A 134 2.50 -23.11 -21.73
N LEU A 135 3.74 -23.51 -21.46
CA LEU A 135 4.93 -22.81 -21.94
C LEU A 135 5.51 -23.55 -23.13
N VAL A 136 5.51 -22.92 -24.31
CA VAL A 136 5.94 -23.57 -25.55
C VAL A 136 7.46 -23.52 -25.67
N ARG A 137 8.09 -24.70 -25.74
CA ARG A 137 9.53 -24.89 -25.92
C ARG A 137 9.79 -25.83 -27.10
N ALA A 138 9.32 -25.46 -28.29
CA ALA A 138 9.39 -26.31 -29.48
C ALA A 138 10.51 -25.88 -30.45
N THR A 139 10.82 -26.73 -31.43
CA THR A 139 11.78 -26.39 -32.50
C THR A 139 11.37 -25.10 -33.20
N GLY A 140 12.28 -24.12 -33.24
CA GLY A 140 12.01 -22.78 -33.77
C GLY A 140 11.64 -21.74 -32.72
N ILE A 141 11.73 -22.09 -31.43
CA ILE A 141 11.63 -21.19 -30.26
C ILE A 141 12.92 -21.35 -29.44
N SER A 142 13.49 -20.25 -28.94
CA SER A 142 14.76 -20.30 -28.21
C SER A 142 14.60 -20.94 -26.82
N ALA A 143 15.44 -21.94 -26.53
CA ALA A 143 15.44 -22.63 -25.25
C ALA A 143 15.87 -21.73 -24.07
N SER A 144 16.84 -20.84 -24.27
CA SER A 144 17.28 -19.90 -23.22
C SER A 144 16.16 -18.92 -22.87
N LEU A 145 15.52 -18.31 -23.87
CA LEU A 145 14.41 -17.37 -23.63
C LEU A 145 13.27 -18.02 -22.86
N THR A 146 13.01 -19.31 -23.08
CA THR A 146 11.99 -20.06 -22.35
C THR A 146 12.23 -20.10 -20.85
N ASN A 147 13.49 -20.21 -20.40
CA ASN A 147 13.82 -20.38 -18.97
C ASN A 147 13.38 -19.17 -18.13
N THR A 148 13.46 -17.94 -18.63
CA THR A 148 12.99 -16.78 -17.88
C THR A 148 11.47 -16.76 -17.72
N TYR A 149 10.69 -17.11 -18.76
CA TYR A 149 9.24 -17.21 -18.61
C TYR A 149 8.87 -18.33 -17.64
N GLU A 150 9.63 -19.42 -17.64
CA GLU A 150 9.50 -20.48 -16.64
C GLU A 150 9.73 -19.93 -15.23
N MET A 151 10.78 -19.14 -15.01
CA MET A 151 11.05 -18.47 -13.75
C MET A 151 9.90 -17.54 -13.34
N ALA A 152 9.39 -16.69 -14.24
CA ALA A 152 8.30 -15.76 -13.95
C ALA A 152 7.00 -16.49 -13.56
N LEU A 153 6.67 -17.60 -14.25
CA LEU A 153 5.55 -18.48 -13.88
C LEU A 153 5.75 -19.09 -12.48
N ARG A 154 6.96 -19.57 -12.16
CA ARG A 154 7.31 -20.11 -10.83
C ARG A 154 7.16 -19.06 -9.74
N GLN A 155 7.72 -17.86 -9.95
CA GLN A 155 7.63 -16.74 -9.01
C GLN A 155 6.17 -16.43 -8.67
N ARG A 156 5.31 -16.33 -9.69
CA ARG A 156 3.87 -16.03 -9.54
C ARG A 156 3.00 -17.22 -9.15
N GLY A 157 3.61 -18.38 -8.90
CA GLY A 157 2.91 -19.54 -8.38
C GLY A 157 1.90 -20.13 -9.37
N ILE A 158 2.10 -19.88 -10.66
CA ILE A 158 1.28 -20.42 -11.73
C ILE A 158 1.77 -21.83 -12.02
N ASP A 159 0.90 -22.83 -11.96
CA ASP A 159 1.24 -24.17 -12.44
C ASP A 159 1.22 -24.20 -13.97
N TYR A 160 2.20 -24.90 -14.55
CA TYR A 160 2.42 -24.94 -15.99
C TYR A 160 2.96 -26.28 -16.47
N ASP A 161 2.75 -26.57 -17.75
CA ASP A 161 3.45 -27.62 -18.47
C ASP A 161 4.41 -27.00 -19.50
N VAL A 162 5.63 -27.53 -19.62
CA VAL A 162 6.53 -27.19 -20.72
C VAL A 162 6.27 -28.13 -21.90
N LEU A 163 5.83 -27.57 -23.03
CA LEU A 163 5.60 -28.31 -24.26
C LEU A 163 6.89 -28.32 -25.09
N SER A 164 7.79 -29.26 -24.75
CA SER A 164 9.19 -29.29 -25.19
C SER A 164 9.44 -29.82 -26.61
N THR A 165 8.41 -30.30 -27.29
CA THR A 165 8.52 -30.79 -28.67
C THR A 165 7.30 -30.39 -29.47
N THR A 166 7.50 -30.25 -30.78
CA THR A 166 6.40 -30.02 -31.71
C THR A 166 5.35 -31.14 -31.63
N ALA A 167 5.75 -32.39 -31.40
CA ALA A 167 4.82 -33.51 -31.24
C ALA A 167 4.01 -33.43 -29.93
N GLN A 168 4.64 -33.05 -28.81
CA GLN A 168 3.92 -32.79 -27.55
C GLN A 168 2.92 -31.66 -27.71
N PHE A 169 3.30 -30.60 -28.44
CA PHE A 169 2.41 -29.50 -28.76
C PHE A 169 1.26 -29.96 -29.66
N ASP A 170 1.54 -30.71 -30.73
CA ASP A 170 0.53 -31.21 -31.66
C ASP A 170 -0.47 -32.15 -31.00
N ASN A 171 0.02 -33.03 -30.12
CA ASN A 171 -0.81 -33.97 -29.36
C ASN A 171 -1.72 -33.27 -28.33
N ALA A 172 -1.35 -32.07 -27.88
CA ALA A 172 -2.16 -31.29 -26.94
C ALA A 172 -3.35 -30.60 -27.63
N PHE A 173 -3.35 -30.43 -28.96
CA PHE A 173 -4.36 -29.63 -29.67
C PHE A 173 -5.81 -30.04 -29.49
N PRO A 174 -6.20 -31.33 -29.59
CA PRO A 174 -7.61 -31.69 -29.59
C PRO A 174 -8.36 -31.22 -28.35
N ASN A 175 -7.66 -31.05 -27.22
CA ASN A 175 -8.21 -30.72 -25.91
C ASN A 175 -7.43 -29.59 -25.24
N LEU A 176 -6.87 -28.63 -26.00
CA LEU A 176 -5.99 -27.59 -25.44
C LEU A 176 -6.70 -26.77 -24.37
N ARG A 177 -7.99 -26.46 -24.59
CA ARG A 177 -8.84 -25.72 -23.64
C ARG A 177 -9.13 -26.51 -22.36
N ASP A 178 -9.24 -27.83 -22.46
CA ASP A 178 -9.50 -28.71 -21.30
C ASP A 178 -8.28 -28.83 -20.39
N ARG A 179 -7.11 -28.33 -20.83
CA ARG A 179 -5.85 -28.43 -20.09
C ARG A 179 -5.30 -27.10 -19.62
N TYR A 180 -5.58 -26.01 -20.34
CA TYR A 180 -4.93 -24.72 -20.10
C TYR A 180 -5.91 -23.54 -20.19
N GLY A 181 -5.64 -22.52 -19.38
CA GLY A 181 -6.20 -21.18 -19.53
C GLY A 181 -5.29 -20.25 -20.32
N LEU A 182 -3.98 -20.45 -20.22
CA LEU A 182 -2.96 -19.60 -20.82
C LEU A 182 -1.97 -20.41 -21.67
N VAL A 183 -1.62 -19.89 -22.84
CA VAL A 183 -0.51 -20.39 -23.67
C VAL A 183 0.52 -19.27 -23.84
N VAL A 184 1.75 -19.54 -23.43
CA VAL A 184 2.89 -18.63 -23.52
C VAL A 184 3.82 -19.10 -24.64
N ILE A 185 4.00 -18.26 -25.65
CA ILE A 185 4.90 -18.48 -26.78
C ILE A 185 6.07 -17.48 -26.65
N PRO A 186 7.21 -17.90 -26.06
CA PRO A 186 8.32 -17.00 -25.79
C PRO A 186 9.09 -16.61 -27.06
N GLY A 187 10.03 -15.67 -26.92
CA GLY A 187 10.71 -14.97 -28.01
C GLY A 187 11.36 -15.82 -29.11
N SER A 188 11.43 -15.24 -30.32
CA SER A 188 12.03 -15.82 -31.54
C SER A 188 11.27 -17.00 -32.16
N ALA A 189 9.97 -17.13 -31.86
CA ALA A 189 9.11 -18.10 -32.52
C ALA A 189 9.05 -17.82 -34.03
N ASN A 190 9.57 -18.74 -34.83
CA ASN A 190 9.59 -18.57 -36.28
C ASN A 190 8.31 -19.12 -36.94
N SER A 191 7.96 -18.54 -38.08
CA SER A 191 6.76 -18.87 -38.85
C SER A 191 6.78 -20.27 -39.46
N ASN A 192 7.93 -20.97 -39.44
CA ASN A 192 7.98 -22.38 -39.83
C ASN A 192 7.29 -23.28 -38.80
N TRP A 193 7.33 -22.89 -37.52
CA TRP A 193 6.64 -23.63 -36.46
C TRP A 193 5.13 -23.40 -36.50
N LEU A 194 4.65 -22.16 -36.67
CA LEU A 194 3.22 -21.86 -36.68
C LEU A 194 2.57 -22.12 -38.06
N THR A 195 2.29 -23.38 -38.36
CA THR A 195 1.57 -23.76 -39.60
C THR A 195 0.11 -23.29 -39.57
N ALA A 196 -0.55 -23.27 -40.73
CA ALA A 196 -1.97 -22.93 -40.82
C ALA A 196 -2.86 -23.83 -39.94
N ALA A 197 -2.53 -25.12 -39.83
CA ALA A 197 -3.27 -26.06 -38.97
C ALA A 197 -3.11 -25.70 -37.49
N ARG A 198 -1.88 -25.41 -37.03
CA ARG A 198 -1.61 -24.98 -35.66
C ARG A 198 -2.31 -23.67 -35.34
N ARG A 199 -2.27 -22.71 -36.27
CA ARG A 199 -3.00 -21.45 -36.16
C ARG A 199 -4.48 -21.66 -35.94
N THR A 200 -5.15 -22.50 -36.76
CA THR A 200 -6.58 -22.78 -36.61
C THR A 200 -6.92 -23.35 -35.23
N GLN A 201 -6.06 -24.23 -34.69
CA GLN A 201 -6.27 -24.79 -33.36
C GLN A 201 -6.08 -23.76 -32.24
N LEU A 202 -5.07 -22.90 -32.37
CA LEU A 202 -4.88 -21.77 -31.45
C LEU A 202 -6.03 -20.78 -31.53
N GLU A 203 -6.56 -20.49 -32.72
CA GLU A 203 -7.77 -19.66 -32.89
C GLU A 203 -9.00 -20.30 -32.26
N SER A 204 -9.15 -21.63 -32.33
CA SER A 204 -10.21 -22.37 -31.64
C SER A 204 -10.09 -22.25 -30.12
N PHE A 205 -8.88 -22.44 -29.59
CA PHE A 205 -8.57 -22.27 -28.17
C PHE A 205 -8.93 -20.87 -27.66
N VAL A 206 -8.52 -19.82 -28.39
CA VAL A 206 -8.83 -18.42 -28.02
C VAL A 206 -10.32 -18.14 -28.14
N SER A 207 -10.97 -18.63 -29.21
CA SER A 207 -12.42 -18.46 -29.40
C SER A 207 -13.23 -19.04 -28.22
N ALA A 208 -12.74 -20.12 -27.62
CA ALA A 208 -13.31 -20.77 -26.43
C ALA A 208 -12.93 -20.11 -25.08
N GLY A 209 -12.26 -18.95 -25.10
CA GLY A 209 -11.91 -18.17 -23.91
C GLY A 209 -10.46 -18.31 -23.46
N GLY A 210 -9.61 -19.07 -24.16
CA GLY A 210 -8.20 -19.17 -23.84
C GLY A 210 -7.42 -17.89 -24.16
N VAL A 211 -6.30 -17.68 -23.46
CA VAL A 211 -5.40 -16.54 -23.72
C VAL A 211 -4.08 -17.02 -24.30
N ILE A 212 -3.60 -16.35 -25.35
CA ILE A 212 -2.27 -16.57 -25.91
C ILE A 212 -1.43 -15.32 -25.71
N MET A 213 -0.21 -15.48 -25.22
CA MET A 213 0.79 -14.42 -25.19
C MET A 213 1.97 -14.78 -26.09
N ILE A 214 2.25 -13.90 -27.06
CA ILE A 214 3.30 -14.10 -28.07
C ILE A 214 4.36 -13.03 -27.87
N PHE A 215 5.61 -13.45 -27.65
CA PHE A 215 6.72 -12.53 -27.44
C PHE A 215 7.65 -12.53 -28.65
N ASN A 216 8.08 -11.34 -29.08
CA ASN A 216 9.05 -11.11 -30.15
C ASN A 216 8.85 -12.00 -31.40
N PRO A 217 7.67 -11.99 -32.06
CA PRO A 217 7.42 -12.83 -33.23
C PRO A 217 8.20 -12.34 -34.46
N ASP A 218 8.46 -13.25 -35.40
CA ASP A 218 9.16 -12.96 -36.66
C ASP A 218 8.32 -12.20 -37.70
N GLY A 219 7.00 -12.11 -37.48
CA GLY A 219 6.07 -11.39 -38.32
C GLY A 219 5.65 -12.11 -39.62
N GLY A 220 5.79 -13.43 -39.70
CA GLY A 220 5.27 -14.17 -40.86
C GLY A 220 3.74 -14.35 -40.82
N ALA A 221 3.20 -14.82 -41.96
CA ALA A 221 1.77 -14.73 -42.27
C ALA A 221 0.85 -15.38 -41.21
N SER A 222 1.21 -16.55 -40.69
CA SER A 222 0.40 -17.23 -39.67
C SER A 222 0.39 -16.48 -38.34
N PHE A 223 1.53 -15.92 -37.92
CA PHE A 223 1.63 -15.14 -36.69
C PHE A 223 0.83 -13.86 -36.82
N ASN A 224 1.01 -13.14 -37.93
CA ASN A 224 0.26 -11.91 -38.20
C ASN A 224 -1.25 -12.17 -38.24
N ALA A 225 -1.68 -13.27 -38.88
CA ALA A 225 -3.08 -13.66 -38.90
C ALA A 225 -3.62 -14.00 -37.51
N LEU A 226 -2.88 -14.76 -36.69
CA LEU A 226 -3.28 -15.10 -35.32
C LEU A 226 -3.37 -13.85 -34.44
N ALA A 227 -2.35 -12.99 -34.50
CA ALA A 227 -2.21 -11.79 -33.68
C ALA A 227 -3.03 -10.59 -34.18
N GLY A 228 -3.58 -10.64 -35.40
CA GLY A 228 -4.31 -9.51 -36.00
C GLY A 228 -3.39 -8.35 -36.40
N ILE A 229 -2.14 -8.64 -36.72
CA ILE A 229 -1.10 -7.68 -37.10
C ILE A 229 -1.04 -7.59 -38.63
N GLY A 230 -0.93 -6.38 -39.17
CA GLY A 230 -0.76 -6.16 -40.60
C GLY A 230 0.68 -6.43 -41.05
N SER A 231 1.64 -5.81 -40.36
CA SER A 231 3.07 -6.02 -40.59
C SER A 231 3.90 -5.74 -39.33
N ILE A 232 5.14 -6.21 -39.32
CA ILE A 232 6.11 -6.00 -38.25
C ILE A 232 7.39 -5.40 -38.84
N THR A 233 7.96 -4.40 -38.17
CA THR A 233 9.22 -3.76 -38.54
C THR A 233 10.23 -3.85 -37.40
N ALA A 234 11.45 -4.29 -37.69
CA ALA A 234 12.54 -4.31 -36.72
C ALA A 234 13.16 -2.91 -36.55
N ARG A 235 13.40 -2.50 -35.30
CA ARG A 235 14.03 -1.22 -34.94
C ARG A 235 15.01 -1.42 -33.78
N ALA A 236 16.28 -1.08 -33.99
CA ALA A 236 17.34 -1.19 -32.98
C ALA A 236 17.51 0.08 -32.12
N ASP A 237 16.79 1.14 -32.44
CA ASP A 237 16.91 2.47 -31.83
C ASP A 237 15.74 2.82 -30.90
N VAL A 238 14.83 1.89 -30.65
CA VAL A 238 13.79 2.01 -29.62
C VAL A 238 14.43 2.16 -28.25
N SER A 239 14.01 3.15 -27.49
CA SER A 239 14.54 3.45 -26.16
C SER A 239 13.57 3.05 -25.05
N TYR A 240 12.24 3.21 -25.28
CA TYR A 240 11.20 2.97 -24.28
C TYR A 240 9.98 2.28 -24.87
N LEU A 241 9.26 1.57 -24.01
CA LEU A 241 7.88 1.19 -24.19
C LEU A 241 7.04 1.93 -23.14
N ARG A 242 5.98 2.61 -23.58
CA ARG A 242 4.99 3.19 -22.67
C ARG A 242 3.66 2.51 -22.84
N ILE A 243 3.14 1.99 -21.75
CA ILE A 243 1.80 1.42 -21.68
C ILE A 243 0.81 2.58 -21.72
N ASP A 244 -0.21 2.48 -22.57
CA ASP A 244 -1.24 3.50 -22.66
C ASP A 244 -2.10 3.47 -21.37
N PRO A 245 -2.12 4.54 -20.55
CA PRO A 245 -2.90 4.56 -19.31
C PRO A 245 -4.41 4.37 -19.54
N ALA A 246 -4.91 4.67 -20.73
CA ALA A 246 -6.31 4.47 -21.12
C ALA A 246 -6.60 3.06 -21.65
N ALA A 247 -5.58 2.22 -21.86
CA ALA A 247 -5.79 0.86 -22.34
C ALA A 247 -6.53 0.02 -21.30
N GLN A 248 -7.65 -0.57 -21.72
CA GLN A 248 -8.49 -1.44 -20.92
C GLN A 248 -8.27 -2.91 -21.32
N ALA A 249 -7.18 -3.49 -20.81
CA ALA A 249 -6.86 -4.90 -21.04
C ALA A 249 -6.58 -5.60 -19.69
N PRO A 250 -7.14 -6.81 -19.48
CA PRO A 250 -6.91 -7.61 -18.27
C PRO A 250 -5.44 -7.75 -17.87
N ILE A 251 -4.54 -7.99 -18.84
CA ILE A 251 -3.10 -8.17 -18.55
C ILE A 251 -2.43 -6.92 -17.95
N LEU A 252 -3.08 -5.77 -18.01
CA LEU A 252 -2.59 -4.50 -17.47
C LEU A 252 -3.22 -4.17 -16.12
N ASN A 253 -4.01 -5.07 -15.53
CA ASN A 253 -4.79 -4.79 -14.32
C ASN A 253 -3.91 -4.38 -13.14
N GLN A 254 -2.75 -5.01 -12.96
CA GLN A 254 -1.81 -4.66 -11.89
C GLN A 254 -0.73 -3.67 -12.33
N VAL A 255 -0.71 -3.26 -13.60
CA VAL A 255 0.27 -2.28 -14.12
C VAL A 255 -0.27 -0.89 -13.86
N ASP A 256 0.01 -0.36 -12.68
CA ASP A 256 -0.58 0.86 -12.19
C ASP A 256 0.42 1.86 -11.61
N THR A 257 1.73 1.58 -11.59
CA THR A 257 2.79 2.55 -11.23
C THR A 257 3.49 3.22 -12.42
N VAL A 258 4.14 4.35 -12.19
CA VAL A 258 4.85 5.09 -13.24
C VAL A 258 6.03 4.27 -13.79
N GLU A 259 6.71 3.51 -12.93
CA GLU A 259 7.81 2.62 -13.26
C GLU A 259 7.32 1.42 -14.09
N GLU A 260 6.11 0.91 -13.81
CA GLU A 260 5.50 -0.19 -14.57
C GLU A 260 4.98 0.26 -15.93
N LEU A 261 4.42 1.48 -16.00
CA LEU A 261 3.88 2.06 -17.22
C LEU A 261 4.98 2.48 -18.21
N ASN A 262 6.23 2.64 -17.75
CA ASN A 262 7.35 3.16 -18.54
C ASN A 262 8.56 2.23 -18.48
N LEU A 263 8.56 1.21 -19.33
CA LEU A 263 9.65 0.23 -19.41
C LEU A 263 10.77 0.73 -20.32
N TYR A 264 11.99 0.78 -19.79
CA TYR A 264 13.19 1.12 -20.56
C TYR A 264 13.65 -0.06 -21.41
N LEU A 265 13.80 0.10 -22.72
CA LEU A 265 14.21 -1.01 -23.59
C LEU A 265 15.70 -1.05 -23.96
N ASN A 266 16.24 0.07 -24.40
CA ASN A 266 17.67 0.18 -24.66
C ASN A 266 18.17 1.41 -23.89
N GLY A 267 19.17 1.21 -23.04
CA GLY A 267 19.79 2.31 -22.29
C GLY A 267 20.62 3.23 -23.18
N PHE A 268 21.11 4.33 -22.60
CA PHE A 268 22.12 5.19 -23.22
C PHE A 268 23.52 4.55 -23.30
N VAL A 269 23.71 3.34 -22.74
CA VAL A 269 25.00 2.66 -22.73
C VAL A 269 25.30 2.10 -24.14
N PRO A 270 26.47 2.41 -24.75
CA PRO A 270 26.64 2.30 -26.20
C PRO A 270 26.66 0.89 -26.80
N ASP A 271 26.87 -0.16 -26.01
CA ASP A 271 27.46 -1.38 -26.59
C ASP A 271 26.48 -2.52 -26.88
N ILE A 272 25.20 -2.38 -26.52
CA ILE A 272 24.20 -3.40 -26.84
C ILE A 272 22.85 -2.76 -27.20
N LYS A 273 22.64 -2.51 -28.50
CA LYS A 273 21.32 -2.18 -29.05
C LYS A 273 20.57 -3.46 -29.43
N ARG A 274 19.33 -3.61 -28.97
CA ARG A 274 18.47 -4.77 -29.26
C ARG A 274 17.28 -4.39 -30.12
N ASP A 275 16.94 -5.26 -31.07
CA ASP A 275 15.85 -5.06 -32.02
C ASP A 275 14.48 -5.22 -31.37
N ALA A 276 13.69 -4.14 -31.35
CA ALA A 276 12.26 -4.18 -31.08
C ALA A 276 11.47 -4.40 -32.39
N ARG A 277 10.40 -5.16 -32.31
CA ARG A 277 9.42 -5.46 -33.37
C ARG A 277 8.25 -4.50 -33.27
N VAL A 278 8.35 -3.38 -33.97
CA VAL A 278 7.26 -2.40 -34.07
C VAL A 278 6.14 -2.98 -34.92
N MET A 279 4.93 -3.04 -34.37
CA MET A 279 3.77 -3.64 -35.02
C MET A 279 2.92 -2.57 -35.72
N ASN A 280 2.57 -2.83 -36.97
CA ASN A 280 1.48 -2.15 -37.66
C ASN A 280 0.20 -2.95 -37.42
N LEU A 281 -0.76 -2.35 -36.72
CA LEU A 281 -1.95 -3.05 -36.28
C LEU A 281 -2.93 -3.23 -37.42
N GLY A 282 -3.37 -4.48 -37.62
CA GLY A 282 -4.46 -4.79 -38.55
C GLY A 282 -5.79 -4.69 -37.81
N SER A 283 -6.26 -5.83 -37.29
CA SER A 283 -7.49 -5.92 -36.49
C SER A 283 -7.23 -5.83 -34.98
N ALA A 284 -5.97 -5.70 -34.56
CA ALA A 284 -5.58 -5.60 -33.16
C ALA A 284 -5.67 -4.15 -32.62
N THR A 285 -5.84 -4.03 -31.31
CA THR A 285 -5.79 -2.76 -30.58
C THR A 285 -4.43 -2.54 -29.95
N ASN A 286 -3.93 -1.30 -30.00
CA ASN A 286 -2.69 -0.93 -29.35
C ASN A 286 -2.88 -0.90 -27.83
N LEU A 287 -1.93 -1.44 -27.08
CA LEU A 287 -1.90 -1.36 -25.61
C LEU A 287 -0.68 -0.58 -25.11
N ALA A 288 0.40 -0.55 -25.89
CA ALA A 288 1.62 0.15 -25.51
C ALA A 288 2.38 0.59 -26.76
N THR A 289 3.00 1.76 -26.69
CA THR A 289 3.69 2.40 -27.80
C THR A 289 5.19 2.45 -27.56
N PHE A 290 5.97 2.17 -28.60
CA PHE A 290 7.42 2.33 -28.58
C PHE A 290 7.83 3.76 -28.91
N TYR A 291 8.88 4.24 -28.26
CA TYR A 291 9.45 5.57 -28.46
C TYR A 291 10.97 5.54 -28.66
N THR A 292 11.49 6.53 -29.40
CA THR A 292 12.93 6.79 -29.54
C THR A 292 13.30 8.11 -28.88
N GLY A 293 14.38 8.12 -28.07
CA GLY A 293 15.00 9.32 -27.50
C GLY A 293 14.31 9.85 -26.23
N ALA A 294 15.07 9.97 -25.13
CA ALA A 294 14.56 10.27 -23.78
C ALA A 294 13.95 11.67 -23.56
N SER A 295 14.41 12.69 -24.29
CA SER A 295 14.00 14.10 -24.07
C SER A 295 13.26 14.71 -25.26
N GLY A 296 12.92 13.92 -26.28
CA GLY A 296 12.22 14.36 -27.48
C GLY A 296 11.33 13.27 -28.10
N ASP A 297 10.90 12.33 -27.26
CA ASP A 297 10.24 11.07 -27.59
C ASP A 297 9.47 11.08 -28.91
N VAL A 298 9.99 10.35 -29.90
CA VAL A 298 9.26 10.11 -31.15
C VAL A 298 8.60 8.74 -31.05
N SER A 299 7.28 8.72 -31.09
CA SER A 299 6.52 7.46 -31.20
C SER A 299 6.88 6.76 -32.51
N VAL A 300 7.29 5.51 -32.44
CA VAL A 300 7.64 4.71 -33.62
C VAL A 300 6.60 3.68 -33.99
N GLY A 301 5.61 3.41 -33.12
CA GLY A 301 4.50 2.50 -33.38
C GLY A 301 4.20 1.57 -32.21
N SER A 302 3.35 0.57 -32.44
CA SER A 302 2.82 -0.30 -31.38
C SER A 302 3.85 -1.33 -30.91
N GLY A 303 4.01 -1.45 -29.60
CA GLY A 303 4.91 -2.39 -28.93
C GLY A 303 4.21 -3.49 -28.14
N ILE A 304 2.97 -3.26 -27.69
CA ILE A 304 2.08 -4.32 -27.20
C ILE A 304 0.73 -4.17 -27.89
N ALA A 305 0.18 -5.27 -28.38
CA ALA A 305 -1.12 -5.32 -29.05
C ALA A 305 -2.01 -6.43 -28.48
N ARG A 306 -3.33 -6.22 -28.58
CA ARG A 306 -4.34 -7.22 -28.24
C ARG A 306 -5.29 -7.44 -29.42
N ARG A 307 -5.56 -8.70 -29.75
CA ARG A 307 -6.67 -9.09 -30.62
C ARG A 307 -7.65 -9.95 -29.83
N LYS A 308 -8.86 -9.45 -29.66
CA LYS A 308 -9.97 -10.23 -29.07
C LYS A 308 -10.54 -11.19 -30.12
N VAL A 309 -10.70 -12.46 -29.77
CA VAL A 309 -11.28 -13.49 -30.64
C VAL A 309 -12.24 -14.35 -29.81
N GLY A 310 -13.53 -14.32 -30.12
CA GLY A 310 -14.55 -14.97 -29.29
C GLY A 310 -14.50 -14.47 -27.85
N LEU A 311 -14.37 -15.39 -26.90
CA LEU A 311 -14.29 -15.08 -25.46
C LEU A 311 -12.86 -14.78 -24.98
N GLY A 312 -11.83 -15.08 -25.79
CA GLY A 312 -10.42 -14.96 -25.39
C GLY A 312 -9.66 -13.86 -26.11
N SER A 313 -8.35 -13.82 -25.86
CA SER A 313 -7.45 -12.82 -26.42
C SER A 313 -6.12 -13.39 -26.89
N VAL A 314 -5.58 -12.83 -27.97
CA VAL A 314 -4.16 -12.95 -28.35
C VAL A 314 -3.47 -11.64 -28.01
N TYR A 315 -2.49 -11.70 -27.10
CA TYR A 315 -1.58 -10.63 -26.80
C TYR A 315 -0.28 -10.82 -27.55
N THR A 316 0.24 -9.76 -28.15
CA THR A 316 1.51 -9.79 -28.86
C THR A 316 2.41 -8.68 -28.36
N PHE A 317 3.62 -9.07 -27.99
CA PHE A 317 4.68 -8.21 -27.51
C PHE A 317 5.73 -8.11 -28.61
N GLY A 318 6.01 -6.89 -29.02
CA GLY A 318 7.03 -6.58 -30.02
C GLY A 318 8.47 -6.81 -29.52
N PHE A 319 8.65 -7.35 -28.33
CA PHE A 319 9.94 -7.55 -27.72
C PHE A 319 9.83 -8.73 -26.77
N ASP A 320 10.97 -9.21 -26.33
CA ASP A 320 11.04 -10.20 -25.26
C ASP A 320 11.09 -9.42 -23.95
N MET A 321 10.19 -9.64 -22.99
CA MET A 321 10.15 -8.78 -21.79
C MET A 321 11.39 -8.93 -20.90
N TYR A 322 12.23 -9.93 -21.18
CA TYR A 322 13.42 -10.22 -20.40
C TYR A 322 14.71 -9.66 -20.98
N THR A 323 14.93 -9.86 -22.28
CA THR A 323 16.19 -9.45 -22.93
C THR A 323 16.32 -7.93 -23.05
N TYR A 324 15.21 -7.20 -22.84
CA TYR A 324 15.07 -5.84 -23.28
C TYR A 324 14.83 -4.85 -22.16
N VAL A 325 14.49 -5.19 -20.92
CA VAL A 325 14.23 -4.11 -19.95
C VAL A 325 15.53 -3.66 -19.26
N SER A 326 15.92 -2.40 -19.37
CA SER A 326 17.00 -1.79 -18.58
C SER A 326 16.46 -1.31 -17.23
N TYR A 327 17.32 -1.17 -16.23
CA TYR A 327 16.87 -0.64 -14.93
C TYR A 327 16.79 0.89 -14.97
N THR A 328 15.83 1.45 -14.22
CA THR A 328 15.69 2.89 -14.02
C THR A 328 16.57 3.38 -12.87
N CYS A 329 16.88 2.49 -11.93
CA CYS A 329 17.66 2.78 -10.73
C CYS A 329 18.36 1.52 -10.19
N TYR A 330 19.41 1.71 -9.39
CA TYR A 330 20.24 0.59 -8.90
C TYR A 330 19.72 -0.02 -7.59
N ILE A 331 19.47 0.82 -6.59
CA ILE A 331 19.04 0.47 -5.22
C ILE A 331 18.41 1.72 -4.57
N ASN A 332 17.69 1.55 -3.45
CA ASN A 332 16.96 2.63 -2.76
C ASN A 332 15.87 3.27 -3.63
N CYS A 333 15.18 2.43 -4.40
CA CYS A 333 14.15 2.82 -5.35
C CYS A 333 13.30 1.59 -5.73
N PHE A 334 12.20 1.82 -6.44
CA PHE A 334 11.36 0.75 -6.95
C PHE A 334 11.65 0.51 -8.44
N ASP A 335 12.02 -0.72 -8.81
CA ASP A 335 12.19 -1.12 -10.21
C ASP A 335 11.44 -2.45 -10.47
N PRO A 336 10.26 -2.41 -11.11
CA PRO A 336 9.40 -3.57 -11.34
C PRO A 336 9.63 -4.24 -12.70
N SER A 337 10.70 -3.90 -13.42
CA SER A 337 10.89 -4.21 -14.84
C SER A 337 10.54 -5.65 -15.25
N LEU A 338 11.12 -6.66 -14.58
CA LEU A 338 10.83 -8.07 -14.85
C LEU A 338 9.54 -8.55 -14.14
N ASP A 339 9.15 -7.90 -13.06
CA ASP A 339 7.90 -8.22 -12.35
C ASP A 339 6.66 -7.92 -13.18
N VAL A 340 6.71 -6.90 -14.06
CA VAL A 340 5.62 -6.58 -14.99
C VAL A 340 5.31 -7.77 -15.92
N LEU A 341 6.32 -8.48 -16.43
CA LEU A 341 6.10 -9.72 -17.19
C LEU A 341 5.33 -10.73 -16.35
N ALA A 342 5.78 -10.92 -15.11
CA ALA A 342 5.20 -11.90 -14.21
C ALA A 342 3.74 -11.54 -13.85
N MET A 343 3.44 -10.26 -13.64
CA MET A 343 2.08 -9.74 -13.42
C MET A 343 1.19 -9.95 -14.64
N MET A 344 1.66 -9.58 -15.84
CA MET A 344 0.93 -9.78 -17.08
C MET A 344 0.61 -11.27 -17.32
N LEU A 345 1.56 -12.18 -17.06
CA LEU A 345 1.33 -13.63 -17.15
C LEU A 345 0.23 -14.10 -16.19
N ARG A 346 0.24 -13.60 -14.95
CA ARG A 346 -0.78 -13.92 -13.94
C ARG A 346 -2.16 -13.43 -14.35
N ASP A 347 -2.26 -12.21 -14.82
CA ASP A 347 -3.54 -11.63 -15.24
C ASP A 347 -4.04 -12.25 -16.55
N GLY A 348 -3.16 -12.64 -17.47
CA GLY A 348 -3.54 -13.42 -18.65
C GLY A 348 -4.03 -14.83 -18.33
N LEU A 349 -3.46 -15.48 -17.30
CA LEU A 349 -4.04 -16.73 -16.78
C LEU A 349 -5.44 -16.47 -16.23
N ARG A 350 -5.62 -15.42 -15.41
CA ARG A 350 -6.92 -15.07 -14.85
C ARG A 350 -7.94 -14.76 -15.94
N GLU A 351 -7.57 -14.02 -16.99
CA GLU A 351 -8.41 -13.83 -18.18
C GLU A 351 -8.76 -15.16 -18.86
N GLY A 352 -7.78 -16.01 -19.14
CA GLY A 352 -7.99 -17.33 -19.76
C GLY A 352 -8.80 -18.31 -18.91
N CYS A 353 -8.84 -18.07 -17.59
CA CYS A 353 -9.66 -18.79 -16.63
C CYS A 353 -11.03 -18.15 -16.39
N GLN A 354 -11.38 -17.08 -17.11
CA GLN A 354 -12.61 -16.32 -16.90
C GLN A 354 -12.75 -15.89 -15.43
N GLY A 355 -11.65 -15.44 -14.82
CA GLY A 355 -11.62 -15.00 -13.42
C GLY A 355 -11.27 -16.13 -12.45
N HIS A 356 -11.65 -17.38 -12.74
CA HIS A 356 -11.58 -18.52 -11.84
C HIS A 356 -10.20 -19.24 -11.82
N SER A 357 -9.12 -18.50 -11.55
CA SER A 357 -7.78 -19.08 -11.43
C SER A 357 -7.48 -19.59 -10.01
N VAL A 358 -6.43 -20.39 -9.87
CA VAL A 358 -5.80 -20.76 -8.60
C VAL A 358 -4.29 -20.67 -8.79
N VAL A 359 -3.63 -19.92 -7.91
CA VAL A 359 -2.17 -19.77 -7.88
C VAL A 359 -1.64 -19.99 -6.47
N LYS A 360 -0.34 -20.28 -6.37
CA LYS A 360 0.38 -20.33 -5.09
C LYS A 360 0.74 -18.90 -4.70
N HIS A 361 0.35 -18.43 -3.52
CA HIS A 361 0.67 -17.07 -3.08
C HIS A 361 2.18 -16.89 -2.89
N THR A 362 2.69 -15.66 -2.97
CA THR A 362 4.13 -15.32 -2.92
C THR A 362 4.68 -15.20 -1.51
N VAL A 363 3.82 -15.12 -0.50
CA VAL A 363 4.18 -15.04 0.93
C VAL A 363 3.43 -16.11 1.72
N PRO A 364 4.02 -16.69 2.79
CA PRO A 364 3.29 -17.58 3.68
C PRO A 364 2.22 -16.82 4.48
N GLY A 365 1.01 -17.35 4.55
CA GLY A 365 -0.06 -16.81 5.38
C GLY A 365 -1.04 -15.93 4.61
N PHE A 366 -1.65 -14.98 5.33
CA PHE A 366 -2.67 -14.09 4.78
C PHE A 366 -2.12 -12.72 4.40
N GLU A 367 -0.85 -12.45 4.67
CA GLU A 367 -0.18 -11.19 4.34
C GLU A 367 0.04 -11.06 2.84
N ASP A 368 -0.03 -9.84 2.32
CA ASP A 368 0.18 -9.57 0.88
C ASP A 368 1.67 -9.55 0.50
N SER A 369 2.56 -9.32 1.47
CA SER A 369 3.99 -9.08 1.26
C SER A 369 4.80 -9.34 2.52
N ILE A 370 6.13 -9.31 2.38
CA ILE A 370 7.10 -9.52 3.46
C ILE A 370 8.24 -8.50 3.40
N LEU A 371 8.59 -7.94 4.55
CA LEU A 371 9.75 -7.08 4.77
C LEU A 371 10.85 -7.87 5.48
N PHE A 372 12.04 -7.88 4.89
CA PHE A 372 13.27 -8.35 5.51
C PHE A 372 14.16 -7.15 5.84
N MET A 373 14.30 -6.85 7.13
CA MET A 373 15.43 -6.07 7.61
C MET A 373 16.63 -7.02 7.74
N SER A 374 17.68 -6.77 6.99
CA SER A 374 18.92 -7.55 7.02
C SER A 374 20.09 -6.66 7.45
N THR A 375 21.09 -7.27 8.08
CA THR A 375 22.29 -6.56 8.50
C THR A 375 23.54 -7.37 8.26
N ASP A 376 24.58 -6.65 7.83
CA ASP A 376 25.92 -7.18 7.65
C ASP A 376 26.70 -6.85 8.91
N THR A 377 27.00 -7.88 9.69
CA THR A 377 27.69 -7.75 10.98
C THR A 377 29.17 -7.96 10.79
N HIS A 378 29.90 -6.86 10.91
CA HIS A 378 31.37 -6.81 10.89
C HIS A 378 31.96 -6.35 12.24
N ASP A 379 31.14 -5.78 13.12
CA ASP A 379 31.56 -5.26 14.43
C ASP A 379 30.82 -5.99 15.55
N TYR A 380 31.42 -7.03 16.14
CA TYR A 380 30.83 -7.82 17.25
C TYR A 380 30.84 -7.11 18.62
N SER A 381 30.78 -5.77 18.62
CA SER A 381 30.78 -4.97 19.82
C SER A 381 29.37 -4.74 20.38
N ASP A 382 29.22 -3.69 21.18
CA ASP A 382 27.94 -3.27 21.78
C ASP A 382 26.89 -2.84 20.73
N THR A 383 27.31 -2.59 19.49
CA THR A 383 26.45 -2.24 18.34
C THR A 383 25.46 -3.35 17.98
N VAL A 384 25.94 -4.59 17.82
CA VAL A 384 25.09 -5.78 17.55
C VAL A 384 24.09 -5.98 18.67
N THR A 385 24.55 -5.92 19.93
CA THR A 385 23.68 -6.09 21.09
C THR A 385 22.59 -5.01 21.11
N GLY A 386 22.96 -3.78 20.78
CA GLY A 386 22.00 -2.69 20.61
C GLY A 386 20.96 -2.95 19.52
N MET A 387 21.35 -3.52 18.38
CA MET A 387 20.42 -3.94 17.31
C MET A 387 19.53 -5.10 17.75
N LEU A 388 20.04 -6.06 18.53
CA LEU A 388 19.25 -7.16 19.09
C LEU A 388 18.21 -6.70 20.12
N HIS A 389 18.36 -5.50 20.70
CA HIS A 389 17.35 -4.96 21.60
C HIS A 389 16.19 -4.28 20.86
N THR A 390 16.39 -3.75 19.65
CA THR A 390 15.34 -3.06 18.88
C THR A 390 14.13 -3.96 18.61
N VAL A 391 14.36 -5.27 18.42
CA VAL A 391 13.27 -6.23 18.21
C VAL A 391 12.33 -6.34 19.42
N ASN A 392 12.77 -6.00 20.63
CA ASN A 392 11.91 -6.04 21.81
C ASN A 392 10.98 -4.82 21.90
N GLU A 393 11.23 -3.78 21.10
CA GLU A 393 10.42 -2.56 21.06
C GLU A 393 9.19 -2.70 20.15
N VAL A 394 9.13 -3.77 19.34
CA VAL A 394 8.04 -4.02 18.39
C VAL A 394 7.36 -5.36 18.72
N THR A 395 6.02 -5.36 18.68
CA THR A 395 5.19 -6.55 18.93
C THR A 395 4.19 -6.79 17.80
N PRO A 396 4.07 -8.01 17.23
CA PRO A 396 4.90 -9.20 17.50
C PRO A 396 6.38 -8.97 17.22
N ARG A 397 7.24 -9.74 17.92
CA ARG A 397 8.69 -9.57 17.84
C ARG A 397 9.18 -9.81 16.40
N PRO A 398 9.86 -8.84 15.77
CA PRO A 398 10.39 -8.96 14.42
C PRO A 398 11.57 -9.94 14.35
N ARG A 399 11.89 -10.36 13.12
CA ARG A 399 13.03 -11.22 12.84
C ARG A 399 14.00 -10.50 11.89
N ILE A 400 15.18 -10.18 12.40
CA ILE A 400 16.26 -9.55 11.61
C ILE A 400 17.10 -10.65 10.95
N SER A 401 17.54 -10.42 9.72
CA SER A 401 18.38 -11.35 8.95
C SER A 401 19.86 -10.94 9.00
N PHE A 402 20.62 -11.53 9.92
CA PHE A 402 22.05 -11.23 10.10
C PHE A 402 22.92 -12.07 9.15
N PHE A 403 23.74 -11.39 8.34
CA PHE A 403 24.86 -11.95 7.59
C PHE A 403 26.14 -11.62 8.34
N VAL A 404 26.86 -12.64 8.78
CA VAL A 404 27.93 -12.46 9.76
C VAL A 404 29.31 -12.74 9.17
N GLN A 405 30.20 -11.76 9.25
CA GLN A 405 31.63 -11.96 9.02
C GLN A 405 32.17 -12.73 10.21
N THR A 406 32.91 -13.81 10.07
CA THR A 406 33.46 -14.52 11.26
C THR A 406 34.96 -14.41 11.36
N THR A 407 35.49 -14.25 12.55
CA THR A 407 36.91 -14.46 12.85
C THR A 407 37.15 -15.86 13.40
N THR A 408 38.41 -16.29 13.44
CA THR A 408 38.80 -17.54 14.11
C THR A 408 39.10 -17.38 15.61
N ASP A 409 38.82 -16.21 16.18
CA ASP A 409 38.97 -15.95 17.61
C ASP A 409 37.73 -16.43 18.41
N ASP A 410 37.89 -16.63 19.71
CA ASP A 410 36.86 -17.27 20.57
C ASP A 410 35.66 -16.35 20.92
N THR A 411 35.67 -15.07 20.50
CA THR A 411 34.62 -14.10 20.85
C THR A 411 33.35 -14.23 20.00
N ASP A 412 33.50 -14.46 18.70
CA ASP A 412 32.36 -14.44 17.76
C ASP A 412 31.38 -15.60 17.99
N PRO A 413 31.84 -16.85 18.26
CA PRO A 413 30.93 -17.95 18.54
C PRO A 413 30.06 -17.72 19.78
N GLN A 414 30.52 -16.93 20.76
CA GLN A 414 29.75 -16.63 21.97
C GLN A 414 28.63 -15.62 21.68
N VAL A 415 28.94 -14.52 20.98
CA VAL A 415 27.94 -13.51 20.58
C VAL A 415 26.90 -14.13 19.64
N ILE A 416 27.35 -14.94 18.67
CA ILE A 416 26.46 -15.66 17.75
C ILE A 416 25.53 -16.63 18.52
N ALA A 417 26.06 -17.34 19.52
CA ALA A 417 25.23 -18.20 20.36
C ALA A 417 24.20 -17.39 21.17
N GLU A 418 24.57 -16.22 21.70
CA GLU A 418 23.65 -15.32 22.40
C GLU A 418 22.54 -14.81 21.48
N MET A 419 22.87 -14.34 20.28
CA MET A 419 21.90 -13.98 19.24
C MET A 419 20.89 -15.11 19.03
N CYS A 420 21.35 -16.35 18.97
CA CYS A 420 20.50 -17.52 18.86
C CYS A 420 19.55 -17.71 20.05
N THR A 421 20.01 -17.52 21.29
CA THR A 421 19.13 -17.60 22.47
C THR A 421 18.01 -16.57 22.45
N LEU A 422 18.24 -15.44 21.78
CA LEU A 422 17.27 -14.37 21.58
C LEU A 422 16.34 -14.61 20.37
N GLY A 423 16.45 -15.76 19.69
CA GLY A 423 15.68 -16.06 18.48
C GLY A 423 16.15 -15.29 17.25
N GLN A 424 17.38 -14.76 17.29
CA GLN A 424 17.99 -13.95 16.24
C GLN A 424 19.24 -14.62 15.62
N CYS A 425 19.29 -15.96 15.57
CA CYS A 425 20.40 -16.68 14.94
C CYS A 425 20.78 -16.09 13.57
N PRO A 426 22.08 -16.00 13.21
CA PRO A 426 22.46 -15.58 11.87
C PRO A 426 21.84 -16.45 10.77
N VAL A 427 21.44 -15.81 9.67
CA VAL A 427 20.77 -16.47 8.53
C VAL A 427 21.78 -16.98 7.51
N GLY A 428 22.95 -16.34 7.48
CA GLY A 428 23.95 -16.54 6.45
C GLY A 428 25.32 -16.00 6.80
N GLY A 429 26.25 -16.31 5.91
CA GLY A 429 27.65 -15.94 6.02
C GLY A 429 27.99 -14.63 5.30
N HIS A 430 28.98 -13.92 5.83
CA HIS A 430 29.58 -12.73 5.22
C HIS A 430 31.11 -12.81 5.19
N THR A 431 31.62 -14.00 4.84
CA THR A 431 33.06 -14.37 4.77
C THR A 431 33.79 -14.42 6.11
N VAL A 432 35.07 -14.77 6.10
CA VAL A 432 35.92 -14.73 7.29
C VAL A 432 36.56 -13.34 7.43
N SER A 433 37.10 -12.84 6.32
CA SER A 433 38.04 -11.72 6.32
C SER A 433 37.46 -10.40 5.79
N HIS A 434 36.24 -10.41 5.23
CA HIS A 434 35.56 -9.22 4.68
C HIS A 434 36.44 -8.41 3.70
N LEU A 435 36.99 -9.09 2.69
CA LEU A 435 37.99 -8.50 1.79
C LEU A 435 37.37 -7.55 0.75
N GLU A 436 37.91 -6.33 0.62
CA GLU A 436 37.59 -5.41 -0.50
C GLU A 436 37.87 -6.05 -1.87
N THR A 437 38.81 -7.00 -1.94
CA THR A 437 39.23 -7.67 -3.17
C THR A 437 38.62 -9.07 -3.34
N PHE A 438 37.53 -9.39 -2.63
CA PHE A 438 36.90 -10.71 -2.64
C PHE A 438 36.58 -11.24 -4.05
N ASN A 439 36.23 -10.36 -4.99
CA ASN A 439 35.98 -10.72 -6.39
C ASN A 439 37.22 -11.28 -7.14
N THR A 440 38.43 -11.10 -6.59
CA THR A 440 39.70 -11.53 -7.21
C THR A 440 40.44 -12.61 -6.44
N VAL A 441 39.94 -13.02 -5.26
CA VAL A 441 40.63 -14.08 -4.49
C VAL A 441 40.67 -15.38 -5.30
N PRO A 442 41.78 -16.14 -5.23
CA PRO A 442 41.87 -17.44 -5.88
C PRO A 442 40.78 -18.40 -5.39
N LEU A 443 40.38 -19.35 -6.24
CA LEU A 443 39.33 -20.31 -5.90
C LEU A 443 39.63 -21.10 -4.62
N GLY A 444 40.89 -21.49 -4.41
CA GLY A 444 41.28 -22.40 -3.35
C GLY A 444 41.18 -23.86 -3.76
N THR A 445 41.41 -24.77 -2.80
CA THR A 445 41.52 -26.21 -3.04
C THR A 445 40.28 -27.02 -2.64
N GLY A 446 39.34 -26.38 -1.93
CA GLY A 446 38.18 -27.03 -1.29
C GLY A 446 38.52 -27.74 0.03
N LYS A 447 39.80 -27.81 0.40
CA LYS A 447 40.29 -28.49 1.62
C LYS A 447 40.47 -27.55 2.80
N GLU A 448 40.36 -26.24 2.58
CA GLU A 448 40.38 -25.21 3.60
C GLU A 448 39.35 -25.52 4.69
N SER A 449 39.76 -25.40 5.96
CA SER A 449 38.94 -25.66 7.15
C SER A 449 39.62 -25.07 8.38
N LEU A 450 38.86 -24.91 9.48
CA LEU A 450 39.43 -24.58 10.79
C LEU A 450 40.47 -25.62 11.23
N ALA A 451 40.19 -26.91 10.99
CA ALA A 451 41.07 -28.02 11.38
C ALA A 451 42.41 -28.01 10.63
N THR A 452 42.45 -27.46 9.43
CA THR A 452 43.67 -27.26 8.64
C THR A 452 44.36 -25.93 8.92
N GLY A 453 43.85 -25.13 9.87
CA GLY A 453 44.45 -23.87 10.29
C GLY A 453 44.14 -22.67 9.40
N TYR A 454 43.04 -22.69 8.64
CA TYR A 454 42.62 -21.48 7.91
C TYR A 454 42.04 -20.46 8.89
N THR A 455 42.64 -19.27 8.95
CA THR A 455 42.24 -18.20 9.88
C THR A 455 41.73 -16.93 9.20
N GLY A 456 41.93 -16.79 7.89
CA GLY A 456 41.67 -15.51 7.21
C GLY A 456 42.61 -14.39 7.68
N THR A 457 42.29 -13.16 7.33
CA THR A 457 42.99 -11.92 7.73
C THR A 457 42.01 -10.95 8.39
N PHE A 458 42.45 -10.27 9.46
CA PHE A 458 41.61 -9.36 10.25
C PHE A 458 41.53 -7.94 9.67
N ASP A 459 42.51 -7.56 8.85
CA ASP A 459 42.71 -6.21 8.35
C ASP A 459 42.20 -6.00 6.92
N GLU A 460 41.26 -6.84 6.48
CA GLU A 460 40.73 -6.88 5.11
C GLU A 460 41.84 -7.10 4.04
N SER A 461 43.04 -7.53 4.46
CA SER A 461 44.18 -7.74 3.57
C SER A 461 44.02 -9.05 2.79
N PRO A 462 44.33 -9.09 1.48
CA PRO A 462 44.11 -10.29 0.66
C PRO A 462 44.80 -11.57 1.17
N GLY A 463 45.96 -11.45 1.85
CA GLY A 463 46.68 -12.57 2.49
C GLY A 463 46.84 -13.81 1.60
N ASP A 464 46.72 -14.99 2.23
CA ASP A 464 46.58 -16.31 1.58
C ASP A 464 45.10 -16.71 1.44
N CYS A 465 44.18 -15.74 1.41
CA CYS A 465 42.75 -16.01 1.41
C CYS A 465 42.30 -16.65 0.09
N THR A 466 41.35 -17.59 0.19
CA THR A 466 40.76 -18.26 -0.97
C THR A 466 39.24 -18.24 -0.90
N LEU A 467 38.56 -18.29 -2.04
CA LEU A 467 37.10 -18.29 -2.09
C LEU A 467 36.51 -19.44 -1.26
N TYR A 468 37.07 -20.64 -1.39
CA TYR A 468 36.70 -21.78 -0.54
C TYR A 468 36.96 -21.51 0.93
N GLY A 469 38.12 -21.00 1.29
CA GLY A 469 38.44 -20.67 2.67
C GLY A 469 37.45 -19.69 3.28
N GLU A 470 37.21 -18.57 2.60
CA GLU A 470 36.31 -17.50 3.07
C GLU A 470 34.87 -17.97 3.29
N ILE A 471 34.31 -18.80 2.41
CA ILE A 471 32.92 -19.23 2.51
C ILE A 471 32.78 -20.47 3.40
N LYS A 472 33.63 -21.48 3.18
CA LYS A 472 33.51 -22.78 3.87
C LYS A 472 33.87 -22.67 5.34
N VAL A 473 34.94 -21.96 5.68
CA VAL A 473 35.39 -21.82 7.08
C VAL A 473 34.40 -20.98 7.86
N ASN A 474 33.85 -19.92 7.26
CA ASN A 474 32.72 -19.19 7.82
C ASN A 474 31.53 -20.12 8.11
N ASN A 475 31.14 -21.00 7.17
CA ASN A 475 30.11 -22.03 7.43
C ASN A 475 30.45 -22.95 8.61
N GLU A 476 31.71 -23.39 8.75
CA GLU A 476 32.17 -24.24 9.85
C GLU A 476 32.03 -23.53 11.21
N ILE A 477 32.38 -22.24 11.28
CA ILE A 477 32.27 -21.42 12.48
C ILE A 477 30.79 -21.22 12.85
N LEU A 478 29.93 -20.85 11.89
CA LEU A 478 28.49 -20.71 12.13
C LEU A 478 27.87 -22.03 12.59
N LEU A 479 28.24 -23.15 11.96
CA LEU A 479 27.75 -24.48 12.37
C LEU A 479 28.16 -24.81 13.80
N ARG A 480 29.39 -24.50 14.19
CA ARG A 480 29.88 -24.71 15.56
C ARG A 480 29.13 -23.84 16.57
N ALA A 481 28.83 -22.58 16.23
CA ALA A 481 28.18 -21.63 17.13
C ALA A 481 26.65 -21.84 17.25
N THR A 482 25.99 -22.18 16.14
CA THR A 482 24.52 -22.23 16.05
C THR A 482 23.94 -23.65 16.02
N GLY A 483 24.78 -24.66 15.77
CA GLY A 483 24.35 -26.03 15.49
C GLY A 483 23.71 -26.22 14.10
N SER A 484 23.65 -25.17 13.27
CA SER A 484 23.04 -25.19 11.94
C SER A 484 24.00 -24.65 10.88
N LYS A 485 23.97 -25.23 9.67
CA LYS A 485 24.74 -24.73 8.53
C LYS A 485 24.14 -23.43 8.01
N MET A 486 24.96 -22.59 7.39
CA MET A 486 24.47 -21.42 6.68
C MET A 486 23.53 -21.85 5.55
N VAL A 487 22.42 -21.13 5.40
CA VAL A 487 21.47 -21.30 4.29
C VAL A 487 21.68 -20.22 3.22
N MET A 488 22.13 -19.04 3.67
CA MET A 488 22.33 -17.87 2.82
C MET A 488 23.77 -17.35 2.86
N PHE A 489 24.16 -16.59 1.85
CA PHE A 489 25.45 -15.91 1.78
C PHE A 489 25.28 -14.47 1.29
N ARG A 490 26.15 -13.56 1.71
CA ARG A 490 26.27 -12.22 1.14
C ARG A 490 27.74 -11.88 0.95
N SER A 491 28.11 -11.44 -0.23
CA SER A 491 29.50 -11.09 -0.58
C SER A 491 29.87 -9.75 0.07
N PRO A 492 31.09 -9.62 0.62
CA PRO A 492 31.57 -8.35 1.17
C PRO A 492 31.58 -7.28 0.07
N TYR A 493 31.18 -6.06 0.42
CA TYR A 493 31.01 -4.92 -0.49
C TYR A 493 30.07 -5.18 -1.68
N LEU A 494 29.24 -6.23 -1.61
CA LEU A 494 28.41 -6.71 -2.73
C LEU A 494 29.24 -7.04 -3.98
N MET A 495 30.52 -7.41 -3.79
CA MET A 495 31.45 -7.70 -4.88
C MET A 495 31.49 -9.19 -5.18
N LEU A 496 30.82 -9.60 -6.27
CA LEU A 496 30.74 -11.01 -6.65
C LEU A 496 32.07 -11.59 -7.15
N ASN A 497 32.40 -12.79 -6.69
CA ASN A 497 33.45 -13.59 -7.31
C ASN A 497 32.90 -14.37 -8.52
N PRO A 498 33.59 -14.44 -9.67
CA PRO A 498 33.13 -15.22 -10.85
C PRO A 498 32.90 -16.72 -10.62
N ASN A 499 33.37 -17.28 -9.49
CA ASN A 499 33.17 -18.68 -9.12
C ASN A 499 32.30 -18.85 -7.87
N GLU A 500 31.69 -17.77 -7.37
CA GLU A 500 30.93 -17.77 -6.11
C GLU A 500 29.77 -18.78 -6.12
N TYR A 501 28.80 -18.62 -7.02
CA TYR A 501 27.57 -19.43 -7.02
C TYR A 501 27.80 -20.95 -7.18
N PRO A 502 28.74 -21.43 -8.03
CA PRO A 502 29.13 -22.83 -8.03
C PRO A 502 29.64 -23.32 -6.67
N VAL A 503 30.46 -22.50 -5.99
CA VAL A 503 30.98 -22.82 -4.65
C VAL A 503 29.85 -22.83 -3.62
N LEU A 504 28.93 -21.86 -3.66
CA LEU A 504 27.75 -21.84 -2.79
C LEU A 504 26.94 -23.12 -2.94
N GLN A 505 26.64 -23.52 -4.18
CA GLN A 505 25.91 -24.74 -4.47
C GLN A 505 26.65 -25.99 -3.97
N GLU A 506 27.97 -26.09 -4.19
CA GLU A 506 28.78 -27.23 -3.75
C GLU A 506 28.79 -27.37 -2.22
N LEU A 507 28.79 -26.24 -1.50
CA LEU A 507 28.72 -26.19 -0.05
C LEU A 507 27.30 -26.40 0.51
N GLY A 508 26.29 -26.53 -0.36
CA GLY A 508 24.89 -26.73 0.02
C GLY A 508 24.17 -25.47 0.49
N ILE A 509 24.72 -24.29 0.18
CA ILE A 509 24.12 -22.98 0.46
C ILE A 509 23.06 -22.74 -0.62
N LYS A 510 21.84 -22.39 -0.19
CA LYS A 510 20.65 -22.41 -1.05
C LYS A 510 20.31 -21.06 -1.67
N ALA A 511 20.77 -19.98 -1.04
CA ALA A 511 20.48 -18.64 -1.52
C ALA A 511 21.62 -17.65 -1.23
N SER A 512 21.58 -16.53 -1.93
CA SER A 512 22.45 -15.38 -1.75
C SER A 512 21.63 -14.09 -1.80
N SER A 513 22.17 -12.99 -1.26
CA SER A 513 21.58 -11.65 -1.32
C SER A 513 22.68 -10.60 -1.49
N SER A 514 23.45 -10.76 -2.57
CA SER A 514 24.62 -9.97 -2.93
C SER A 514 24.36 -9.00 -4.09
N LEU A 515 23.22 -9.11 -4.77
CA LEU A 515 22.85 -8.28 -5.91
C LEU A 515 21.65 -7.38 -5.62
N ALA A 516 21.70 -6.16 -6.15
CA ALA A 516 20.62 -5.19 -6.02
C ALA A 516 19.54 -5.39 -7.08
N ILE A 517 18.37 -4.79 -6.87
CA ILE A 517 17.28 -4.80 -7.83
C ILE A 517 17.69 -4.28 -9.22
N GLY A 518 18.63 -3.34 -9.34
CA GLY A 518 19.11 -2.89 -10.65
C GLY A 518 19.86 -3.98 -11.44
N ASP A 519 20.50 -4.92 -10.75
CA ASP A 519 21.23 -6.03 -11.38
C ASP A 519 20.26 -7.14 -11.86
N LEU A 520 19.20 -7.39 -11.10
CA LEU A 520 18.27 -8.52 -11.29
C LEU A 520 16.94 -8.14 -11.95
N LYS A 521 16.53 -6.88 -11.79
CA LYS A 521 15.31 -6.26 -12.34
C LYS A 521 14.00 -6.91 -11.87
N ALA A 522 14.07 -7.65 -10.77
CA ALA A 522 12.94 -8.32 -10.14
C ALA A 522 12.99 -8.04 -8.65
N ASN A 523 11.82 -8.01 -8.02
CA ASN A 523 11.69 -7.83 -6.57
C ASN A 523 11.44 -9.17 -5.84
N LEU A 524 11.14 -10.25 -6.57
CA LEU A 524 11.01 -11.60 -6.03
C LEU A 524 12.32 -12.40 -6.19
N PRO A 525 12.54 -13.48 -5.40
CA PRO A 525 13.75 -14.29 -5.51
C PRO A 525 13.94 -14.84 -6.92
N VAL A 526 15.17 -14.75 -7.44
CA VAL A 526 15.57 -15.16 -8.79
C VAL A 526 16.18 -16.55 -8.74
N ASP A 527 15.64 -17.49 -9.52
CA ASP A 527 16.22 -18.83 -9.70
C ASP A 527 17.40 -18.75 -10.69
N LEU A 528 18.63 -18.81 -10.18
CA LEU A 528 19.83 -18.62 -10.99
C LEU A 528 20.08 -19.75 -11.99
N SER A 529 19.38 -20.88 -11.85
CA SER A 529 19.41 -21.95 -12.86
C SER A 529 18.63 -21.59 -14.12
N LEU A 530 17.64 -20.69 -13.99
CA LEU A 530 16.73 -20.28 -15.05
C LEU A 530 16.96 -18.84 -15.54
N TYR A 531 17.67 -18.01 -14.77
CA TYR A 531 17.88 -16.61 -15.10
C TYR A 531 19.06 -16.43 -16.08
N GLU A 532 18.78 -16.38 -17.38
CA GLU A 532 19.77 -16.35 -18.47
C GLU A 532 20.78 -15.17 -18.49
N ASN A 533 20.51 -14.10 -17.75
CA ASN A 533 21.27 -12.87 -17.71
C ASN A 533 22.33 -13.10 -16.65
N LEU A 534 23.56 -12.64 -16.89
CA LEU A 534 24.68 -12.87 -15.97
C LEU A 534 25.04 -14.37 -15.81
N GLN A 535 24.63 -15.27 -16.72
CA GLN A 535 25.02 -16.68 -16.69
C GLN A 535 26.53 -16.94 -16.76
N GLY A 536 27.32 -15.96 -17.23
CA GLY A 536 28.77 -16.00 -17.11
C GLY A 536 29.28 -16.08 -15.66
N ILE A 537 28.48 -15.62 -14.70
CA ILE A 537 28.76 -15.65 -13.26
C ILE A 537 27.87 -16.71 -12.57
N PHE A 538 26.57 -16.75 -12.91
CA PHE A 538 25.63 -17.68 -12.27
C PHE A 538 25.83 -19.14 -12.64
N LYS A 539 26.35 -19.43 -13.85
CA LYS A 539 26.70 -20.79 -14.32
C LYS A 539 25.60 -21.84 -14.08
N HIS A 540 24.35 -21.42 -14.23
CA HIS A 540 23.13 -22.18 -13.99
C HIS A 540 23.09 -22.86 -12.61
N SER A 541 23.67 -22.21 -11.60
CA SER A 541 23.67 -22.72 -10.23
C SER A 541 22.26 -22.80 -9.67
N ASN A 542 21.95 -23.90 -8.99
CA ASN A 542 20.70 -24.12 -8.26
C ASN A 542 20.74 -23.38 -6.90
N VAL A 543 20.85 -22.06 -6.99
CA VAL A 543 20.90 -21.10 -5.89
C VAL A 543 19.89 -20.01 -6.21
N TYR A 544 19.20 -19.48 -5.19
CA TYR A 544 18.31 -18.34 -5.35
C TYR A 544 19.02 -17.03 -4.98
N GLU A 545 18.85 -16.00 -5.79
CA GLU A 545 19.32 -14.66 -5.44
C GLU A 545 18.15 -13.81 -4.94
N PHE A 546 18.32 -13.19 -3.77
CA PHE A 546 17.37 -12.27 -3.15
C PHE A 546 17.79 -10.82 -3.44
N PRO A 547 17.05 -10.11 -4.31
CA PRO A 547 17.36 -8.73 -4.67
C PRO A 547 17.37 -7.80 -3.47
N LEU A 548 18.44 -7.01 -3.31
CA LEU A 548 18.47 -5.87 -2.39
C LEU A 548 17.65 -4.72 -2.99
N SER A 549 16.48 -4.45 -2.41
CA SER A 549 15.63 -3.32 -2.81
C SER A 549 16.17 -2.00 -2.26
N SER A 550 16.78 -2.05 -1.08
CA SER A 550 17.18 -0.86 -0.34
C SER A 550 18.40 -1.11 0.54
N GLU A 551 19.18 -0.06 0.78
CA GLU A 551 20.33 -0.07 1.67
C GLU A 551 20.43 1.25 2.48
N ASP A 552 21.17 1.24 3.59
CA ASP A 552 21.45 2.38 4.47
C ASP A 552 22.53 3.34 3.94
N GLY A 553 22.94 3.19 2.68
CA GLY A 553 23.95 4.02 2.03
C GLY A 553 23.63 4.42 0.59
N LEU A 554 24.27 5.46 0.08
CA LEU A 554 24.30 5.76 -1.34
C LEU A 554 25.60 6.46 -1.72
N VAL A 555 26.13 6.19 -2.91
CA VAL A 555 27.31 6.89 -3.44
C VAL A 555 26.90 8.05 -4.36
N ILE A 556 27.20 9.29 -3.95
CA ILE A 556 26.95 10.51 -4.73
C ILE A 556 28.27 11.19 -5.09
N ASP A 557 28.53 11.43 -6.37
CA ASP A 557 29.82 11.91 -6.92
C ASP A 557 31.07 11.15 -6.45
N GLY A 558 30.90 9.92 -5.96
CA GLY A 558 31.99 9.10 -5.44
C GLY A 558 32.22 9.21 -3.94
N VAL A 559 31.34 9.89 -3.21
CA VAL A 559 31.32 9.92 -1.74
C VAL A 559 30.13 9.09 -1.27
N ARG A 560 30.37 8.15 -0.36
CA ARG A 560 29.31 7.39 0.31
C ARG A 560 28.62 8.29 1.34
N GLN A 561 27.29 8.28 1.33
CA GLN A 561 26.44 8.94 2.30
C GLN A 561 25.64 7.85 3.01
N ASP A 562 25.87 7.69 4.31
CA ASP A 562 25.16 6.71 5.13
C ASP A 562 23.96 7.35 5.84
N LEU A 563 23.02 6.50 6.22
CA LEU A 563 21.90 6.86 7.08
C LEU A 563 22.43 7.48 8.38
N ALA A 564 21.94 8.68 8.68
CA ALA A 564 22.36 9.50 9.79
C ALA A 564 21.17 10.38 10.25
N PRO A 565 21.24 11.01 11.44
CA PRO A 565 20.13 11.81 11.95
C PRO A 565 19.63 12.90 10.99
N GLN A 566 20.54 13.51 10.23
CA GLN A 566 20.18 14.57 9.28
C GLN A 566 19.37 14.05 8.09
N ASN A 567 19.56 12.82 7.65
CA ASN A 567 18.98 12.29 6.41
C ASN A 567 18.07 11.07 6.60
N ILE A 568 17.72 10.74 7.85
CA ILE A 568 16.88 9.59 8.18
C ILE A 568 15.54 9.60 7.44
N ASN A 569 14.91 10.76 7.27
CA ASN A 569 13.62 10.88 6.56
C ASN A 569 13.75 10.50 5.08
N TRP A 570 14.88 10.83 4.45
CA TRP A 570 15.13 10.49 3.05
C TRP A 570 15.13 8.97 2.84
N PHE A 571 15.86 8.24 3.70
CA PHE A 571 15.91 6.78 3.63
C PHE A 571 14.57 6.15 3.99
N LEU A 572 13.90 6.65 5.04
CA LEU A 572 12.58 6.14 5.43
C LEU A 572 11.54 6.33 4.32
N GLY A 573 11.48 7.50 3.68
CA GLY A 573 10.57 7.74 2.55
C GLY A 573 10.82 6.76 1.40
N ARG A 574 12.09 6.57 1.01
CA ARG A 574 12.47 5.60 -0.03
C ARG A 574 12.14 4.16 0.34
N TRP A 575 12.43 3.75 1.58
CA TRP A 575 12.18 2.38 2.03
C TRP A 575 10.68 2.10 2.14
N GLN A 576 9.89 3.04 2.68
CA GLN A 576 8.44 2.93 2.79
C GLN A 576 7.77 2.86 1.41
N TYR A 577 8.19 3.69 0.46
CA TYR A 577 7.74 3.61 -0.93
C TYR A 577 7.94 2.22 -1.51
N ASN A 578 9.17 1.70 -1.41
CA ASN A 578 9.51 0.39 -1.94
C ASN A 578 8.67 -0.72 -1.30
N VAL A 579 8.41 -0.62 0.00
CA VAL A 579 7.54 -1.55 0.72
C VAL A 579 6.10 -1.48 0.20
N LEU A 580 5.54 -0.28 -0.02
CA LEU A 580 4.18 -0.12 -0.53
C LEU A 580 4.03 -0.65 -1.97
N GLN A 581 4.97 -0.33 -2.86
CA GLN A 581 4.92 -0.80 -4.24
C GLN A 581 5.12 -2.32 -4.33
N ASN A 582 6.07 -2.88 -3.58
CA ASN A 582 6.22 -4.33 -3.50
C ASN A 582 4.98 -5.00 -2.91
N ARG A 583 4.32 -4.40 -1.92
CA ARG A 583 3.07 -4.94 -1.37
C ARG A 583 1.97 -5.02 -2.42
N ARG A 584 1.76 -3.96 -3.21
CA ARG A 584 0.77 -3.93 -4.30
C ARG A 584 0.97 -5.07 -5.31
N ASN A 585 2.22 -5.41 -5.56
CA ASN A 585 2.59 -6.46 -6.51
C ASN A 585 2.76 -7.84 -5.89
N GLY A 586 2.51 -8.02 -4.58
CA GLY A 586 2.82 -9.27 -3.88
C GLY A 586 4.31 -9.65 -3.91
N GLY A 587 5.19 -8.65 -4.04
CA GLY A 587 6.64 -8.76 -3.96
C GLY A 587 7.14 -8.86 -2.52
N MET A 588 8.46 -8.91 -2.35
CA MET A 588 9.14 -8.78 -1.06
C MET A 588 10.01 -7.54 -1.05
N THR A 589 10.39 -7.07 0.13
CA THR A 589 11.36 -5.98 0.27
C THR A 589 12.51 -6.42 1.15
N VAL A 590 13.73 -6.30 0.64
CA VAL A 590 14.96 -6.54 1.40
C VAL A 590 15.65 -5.20 1.62
N VAL A 591 15.79 -4.81 2.88
CA VAL A 591 16.55 -3.64 3.31
C VAL A 591 17.86 -4.13 3.94
N LEU A 592 18.98 -3.62 3.43
CA LEU A 592 20.31 -3.78 4.04
C LEU A 592 20.59 -2.59 4.95
N ASP A 593 20.75 -2.83 6.24
CA ASP A 593 21.23 -1.85 7.21
C ASP A 593 22.50 -2.40 7.86
N HIS A 594 23.53 -1.59 8.08
CA HIS A 594 24.73 -2.07 8.78
C HIS A 594 24.59 -1.78 10.28
N ASP A 595 25.02 -2.69 11.15
CA ASP A 595 24.95 -2.49 12.60
C ASP A 595 25.94 -1.44 13.14
N GLY A 596 26.91 -0.99 12.32
CA GLY A 596 27.90 0.03 12.64
C GLY A 596 27.57 1.47 12.21
N TRP A 597 28.55 2.37 12.36
CA TRP A 597 28.43 3.81 12.09
C TRP A 597 28.95 4.27 10.71
N GLY A 598 29.26 3.33 9.81
CA GLY A 598 29.82 3.63 8.48
C GLY A 598 31.32 3.96 8.50
N GLU A 599 31.81 4.65 7.48
CA GLU A 599 33.22 5.04 7.38
C GLU A 599 33.59 6.14 8.41
N GLY A 600 34.72 5.96 9.09
CA GLY A 600 35.30 6.97 9.98
C GLY A 600 35.20 6.64 11.48
N PRO A 601 35.42 7.63 12.37
CA PRO A 601 35.39 7.41 13.82
C PRO A 601 33.96 7.12 14.31
N ARG A 602 33.86 6.36 15.41
CA ARG A 602 32.59 5.96 16.03
C ARG A 602 31.63 7.14 16.24
N ASN A 603 30.40 6.98 15.75
CA ASN A 603 29.36 8.01 15.81
C ASN A 603 28.04 7.44 16.35
N GLU A 604 27.71 7.79 17.60
CA GLU A 604 26.48 7.35 18.28
C GLU A 604 25.21 7.90 17.63
N GLY A 605 25.27 9.06 16.97
CA GLY A 605 24.12 9.62 16.26
C GLY A 605 23.68 8.73 15.10
N ILE A 606 24.65 8.22 14.34
CA ILE A 606 24.39 7.29 13.22
C ILE A 606 23.82 5.97 13.75
N ILE A 607 24.44 5.38 14.77
CA ILE A 607 23.96 4.13 15.38
C ILE A 607 22.51 4.29 15.89
N SER A 608 22.20 5.42 16.54
CA SER A 608 20.85 5.72 17.00
C SER A 608 19.87 5.89 15.84
N ALA A 609 20.26 6.57 14.76
CA ALA A 609 19.41 6.78 13.58
C ALA A 609 19.03 5.45 12.89
N LYS A 610 20.00 4.53 12.76
CA LYS A 610 19.78 3.19 12.19
C LYS A 610 18.77 2.36 12.99
N LYS A 611 18.94 2.30 14.31
CA LYS A 611 17.99 1.65 15.21
C LYS A 611 16.59 2.26 15.10
N GLN A 612 16.50 3.59 15.08
CA GLN A 612 15.23 4.30 14.90
C GLN A 612 14.56 3.98 13.56
N ALA A 613 15.33 3.98 12.47
CA ALA A 613 14.81 3.66 11.15
C ALA A 613 14.31 2.21 11.08
N MET A 614 15.03 1.25 11.66
CA MET A 614 14.61 -0.14 11.73
C MET A 614 13.30 -0.33 12.51
N ILE A 615 13.15 0.30 13.67
CA ILE A 615 11.91 0.28 14.45
C ILE A 615 10.76 0.92 13.66
N ALA A 616 11.02 2.05 13.00
CA ALA A 616 10.04 2.72 12.16
C ALA A 616 9.56 1.83 11.01
N MET A 617 10.47 1.13 10.33
CA MET A 617 10.13 0.19 9.25
C MET A 617 9.30 -1.00 9.74
N PHE A 618 9.60 -1.59 10.90
CA PHE A 618 8.78 -2.67 11.45
C PHE A 618 7.39 -2.20 11.87
N ASN A 619 7.28 -1.02 12.50
CA ASN A 619 5.98 -0.44 12.84
C ASN A 619 5.18 -0.08 11.59
N PHE A 620 5.85 0.41 10.54
CA PHE A 620 5.24 0.66 9.24
C PHE A 620 4.73 -0.64 8.62
N ALA A 621 5.56 -1.68 8.52
CA ALA A 621 5.15 -2.99 8.00
C ALA A 621 3.94 -3.55 8.76
N LYS A 622 3.93 -3.45 10.10
CA LYS A 622 2.78 -3.82 10.94
C LYS A 622 1.52 -3.05 10.58
N SER A 623 1.60 -1.72 10.43
CA SER A 623 0.46 -0.88 10.07
C SER A 623 -0.12 -1.23 8.69
N GLN A 624 0.73 -1.75 7.80
CA GLN A 624 0.37 -2.15 6.44
C GLN A 624 -0.03 -3.62 6.31
N GLY A 625 -0.07 -4.40 7.41
CA GLY A 625 -0.37 -5.84 7.34
C GLY A 625 0.67 -6.66 6.58
N ILE A 626 1.93 -6.19 6.58
CA ILE A 626 3.07 -6.82 5.91
C ILE A 626 3.78 -7.73 6.93
N ARG A 627 4.21 -8.91 6.48
CA ARG A 627 4.94 -9.85 7.33
C ARG A 627 6.35 -9.33 7.60
N TYR A 628 6.83 -9.44 8.84
CA TYR A 628 8.21 -9.05 9.21
C TYR A 628 8.82 -9.93 10.32
N THR A 629 8.12 -11.01 10.68
CA THR A 629 8.47 -11.92 11.77
C THR A 629 9.14 -13.20 11.28
N MET A 630 9.70 -13.19 10.07
CA MET A 630 10.32 -14.35 9.42
C MET A 630 11.64 -13.91 8.80
N ALA A 631 12.70 -14.69 9.00
CA ALA A 631 14.02 -14.43 8.45
C ALA A 631 14.13 -14.90 6.99
N MET A 632 15.13 -14.37 6.29
CA MET A 632 15.37 -14.71 4.88
C MET A 632 15.74 -16.19 4.69
N ASN A 633 16.41 -16.86 5.64
CA ASN A 633 16.72 -18.29 5.53
C ASN A 633 15.46 -19.17 5.67
N GLU A 634 14.57 -18.84 6.61
CA GLU A 634 13.28 -19.51 6.78
C GLU A 634 12.45 -19.33 5.51
N PHE A 635 12.44 -18.11 4.95
CA PHE A 635 11.72 -17.83 3.72
C PHE A 635 12.34 -18.53 2.51
N THR A 636 13.67 -18.68 2.45
CA THR A 636 14.37 -19.45 1.42
C THR A 636 13.86 -20.89 1.39
N GLU A 637 13.81 -21.57 2.54
CA GLU A 637 13.30 -22.93 2.65
C GLU A 637 11.82 -23.02 2.28
N TRP A 638 11.02 -22.07 2.76
CA TRP A 638 9.61 -21.97 2.40
C TRP A 638 9.42 -21.77 0.90
N TRP A 639 10.16 -20.86 0.28
CA TRP A 639 10.08 -20.50 -1.14
C TRP A 639 10.41 -21.70 -2.03
N ILE A 640 11.50 -22.41 -1.72
CA ILE A 640 11.90 -23.64 -2.42
C ILE A 640 10.81 -24.72 -2.29
N SER A 641 10.28 -24.93 -1.08
CA SER A 641 9.21 -25.92 -0.88
C SER A 641 7.92 -25.51 -1.60
N ARG A 642 7.52 -24.23 -1.57
CA ARG A 642 6.37 -23.67 -2.28
C ARG A 642 6.48 -23.86 -3.79
N ILE A 643 7.66 -23.67 -4.38
CA ILE A 643 7.92 -23.97 -5.82
C ILE A 643 7.74 -25.48 -6.10
N GLY A 644 8.16 -26.33 -5.17
CA GLY A 644 8.04 -27.79 -5.25
C GLY A 644 6.59 -28.29 -5.22
N VAL A 645 5.67 -27.56 -4.56
CA VAL A 645 4.24 -27.93 -4.52
C VAL A 645 3.62 -27.79 -5.92
N LYS A 646 2.89 -28.81 -6.35
CA LYS A 646 2.13 -28.80 -7.60
C LYS A 646 0.64 -28.67 -7.33
N VAL A 647 -0.02 -27.77 -8.06
CA VAL A 647 -1.46 -27.60 -8.01
C VAL A 647 -2.07 -27.97 -9.37
N SER A 648 -3.12 -28.78 -9.32
CA SER A 648 -4.06 -28.94 -10.42
C SER A 648 -5.40 -28.42 -9.94
N SER A 649 -6.06 -27.59 -10.72
CA SER A 649 -7.39 -27.11 -10.35
C SER A 649 -8.25 -26.86 -11.59
N SER A 650 -9.55 -27.10 -11.42
CA SER A 650 -10.56 -26.73 -12.37
C SER A 650 -11.75 -26.08 -11.67
N PHE A 651 -12.47 -25.24 -12.40
CA PHE A 651 -13.69 -24.58 -11.94
C PHE A 651 -14.86 -24.91 -12.84
N LYS A 652 -16.03 -25.17 -12.23
CA LYS A 652 -17.32 -25.30 -12.90
C LYS A 652 -18.40 -24.72 -12.00
N SER A 653 -19.30 -23.89 -12.53
CA SER A 653 -20.29 -23.16 -11.71
C SER A 653 -21.19 -24.09 -10.86
N SER A 654 -21.45 -25.32 -11.32
CA SER A 654 -22.26 -26.28 -10.57
C SER A 654 -21.56 -26.94 -9.37
N THR A 655 -20.22 -26.93 -9.33
CA THR A 655 -19.42 -27.66 -8.33
C THR A 655 -18.36 -26.82 -7.64
N GLY A 656 -18.15 -25.58 -8.07
CA GLY A 656 -17.04 -24.74 -7.63
C GLY A 656 -15.69 -25.27 -8.14
N TYR A 657 -14.66 -25.08 -7.34
CA TYR A 657 -13.31 -25.56 -7.59
C TYR A 657 -13.14 -27.02 -7.17
N THR A 658 -12.44 -27.77 -8.01
CA THR A 658 -11.92 -29.11 -7.67
C THR A 658 -10.47 -29.20 -8.09
N GLY A 659 -9.66 -29.93 -7.33
CA GLY A 659 -8.24 -30.00 -7.64
C GLY A 659 -7.45 -31.01 -6.84
N THR A 660 -6.15 -31.06 -7.13
CA THR A 660 -5.18 -31.89 -6.42
C THR A 660 -3.97 -31.05 -6.02
N LEU A 661 -3.47 -31.28 -4.81
CA LEU A 661 -2.21 -30.77 -4.29
C LEU A 661 -1.22 -31.92 -4.17
N THR A 662 -0.04 -31.74 -4.73
CA THR A 662 1.10 -32.63 -4.49
C THR A 662 2.16 -31.87 -3.71
N GLY A 663 2.42 -32.29 -2.48
CA GLY A 663 3.42 -31.71 -1.59
C GLY A 663 4.84 -31.79 -2.15
N ALA A 664 5.68 -30.85 -1.74
CA ALA A 664 7.07 -30.78 -2.15
C ALA A 664 7.92 -31.88 -1.51
N ALA A 665 9.23 -31.85 -1.76
CA ALA A 665 10.18 -32.76 -1.10
C ALA A 665 10.32 -32.50 0.41
N ALA A 666 9.96 -31.30 0.87
CA ALA A 666 9.96 -30.90 2.28
C ALA A 666 8.56 -30.41 2.68
N ASP A 667 8.29 -30.39 3.99
CA ASP A 667 7.07 -29.82 4.54
C ASP A 667 6.99 -28.32 4.22
N THR A 668 5.82 -27.84 3.82
CA THR A 668 5.57 -26.43 3.53
C THR A 668 4.59 -25.85 4.54
N ALA A 669 5.12 -25.09 5.50
CA ALA A 669 4.32 -24.40 6.51
C ALA A 669 3.58 -23.19 5.91
N SER A 670 2.38 -22.89 6.42
CA SER A 670 1.54 -21.76 5.98
C SER A 670 1.41 -21.65 4.46
N PHE A 671 1.28 -22.79 3.78
CA PHE A 671 1.17 -22.86 2.33
C PHE A 671 -0.15 -22.22 1.91
N THR A 672 -0.08 -21.23 1.02
CA THR A 672 -1.23 -20.38 0.71
C THR A 672 -1.62 -20.56 -0.75
N LEU A 673 -2.87 -20.96 -0.96
CA LEU A 673 -3.53 -20.91 -2.26
C LEU A 673 -4.32 -19.62 -2.37
N GLU A 674 -4.17 -18.94 -3.50
CA GLU A 674 -4.95 -17.76 -3.84
C GLU A 674 -5.86 -18.08 -5.03
N PHE A 675 -7.16 -17.93 -4.81
CA PHE A 675 -8.21 -18.20 -5.77
C PHE A 675 -8.65 -16.91 -6.47
N GLY A 676 -9.16 -17.08 -7.68
CA GLY A 676 -9.85 -16.03 -8.42
C GLY A 676 -11.11 -15.54 -7.73
N ASP A 677 -11.80 -16.38 -6.98
CA ASP A 677 -13.05 -16.05 -6.26
C ASP A 677 -12.86 -16.02 -4.75
N ALA A 678 -13.79 -15.34 -4.06
CA ALA A 678 -13.90 -15.50 -2.62
C ALA A 678 -14.36 -16.92 -2.29
N ILE A 679 -13.63 -17.59 -1.40
CA ILE A 679 -13.89 -18.97 -1.00
C ILE A 679 -14.85 -19.00 0.19
N GLN A 680 -15.97 -19.70 0.02
CA GLN A 680 -16.95 -19.91 1.08
C GLN A 680 -16.60 -21.14 1.93
N SER A 681 -16.19 -22.23 1.29
CA SER A 681 -15.74 -23.43 1.99
C SER A 681 -14.63 -24.12 1.22
N PHE A 682 -13.73 -24.78 1.96
CA PHE A 682 -12.62 -25.56 1.44
C PHE A 682 -12.62 -26.92 2.15
N SER A 683 -12.36 -27.99 1.42
CA SER A 683 -12.23 -29.32 1.97
C SER A 683 -11.03 -30.02 1.34
N CYS A 684 -10.13 -30.50 2.19
CA CYS A 684 -9.01 -31.34 1.78
C CYS A 684 -8.67 -32.30 2.92
N ALA A 685 -9.11 -33.55 2.81
CA ALA A 685 -9.01 -34.53 3.90
C ALA A 685 -7.56 -34.92 4.26
N GLN A 686 -6.64 -34.81 3.30
CA GLN A 686 -5.23 -35.16 3.46
C GLN A 686 -4.33 -33.93 3.67
N CYS A 687 -4.90 -32.71 3.64
CA CYS A 687 -4.18 -31.50 3.98
C CYS A 687 -4.10 -31.33 5.49
N GLY A 688 -3.15 -30.52 5.96
CA GLY A 688 -3.15 -30.04 7.34
C GLY A 688 -4.36 -29.16 7.66
N ALA A 689 -4.43 -28.69 8.91
CA ALA A 689 -5.39 -27.65 9.29
C ALA A 689 -5.27 -26.45 8.35
N PHE A 690 -6.39 -25.77 8.11
CA PHE A 690 -6.44 -24.64 7.19
C PHE A 690 -7.39 -23.56 7.68
N SER A 691 -7.15 -22.35 7.18
CA SER A 691 -7.98 -21.17 7.40
C SER A 691 -8.34 -20.53 6.06
N ILE A 692 -9.49 -19.86 6.00
CA ILE A 692 -10.00 -19.18 4.79
C ILE A 692 -10.18 -17.70 5.10
N SER A 693 -9.70 -16.83 4.21
CA SER A 693 -9.95 -15.39 4.26
C SER A 693 -10.07 -14.83 2.85
N GLY A 694 -11.27 -14.41 2.46
CA GLY A 694 -11.57 -13.94 1.11
C GLY A 694 -11.14 -14.97 0.05
N ARG A 695 -10.17 -14.58 -0.77
CA ARG A 695 -9.58 -15.40 -1.86
C ARG A 695 -8.50 -16.39 -1.40
N ARG A 696 -8.06 -16.32 -0.15
CA ARG A 696 -6.91 -17.10 0.35
C ARG A 696 -7.36 -18.28 1.19
N VAL A 697 -6.76 -19.44 0.91
CA VAL A 697 -6.78 -20.62 1.79
C VAL A 697 -5.35 -20.87 2.26
N VAL A 698 -5.13 -20.72 3.56
CA VAL A 698 -3.84 -20.97 4.21
C VAL A 698 -3.89 -22.35 4.83
N ILE A 699 -3.04 -23.26 4.36
CA ILE A 699 -2.84 -24.59 4.93
C ILE A 699 -1.64 -24.49 5.90
N ASP A 700 -1.90 -24.71 7.19
CA ASP A 700 -0.93 -24.51 8.27
C ASP A 700 0.35 -25.33 8.04
N LEU A 701 0.20 -26.58 7.56
CA LEU A 701 1.31 -27.44 7.18
C LEU A 701 0.89 -28.41 6.07
N LEU A 702 1.46 -28.25 4.87
CA LEU A 702 1.35 -29.22 3.80
C LEU A 702 2.55 -30.19 3.89
N ARG A 703 2.28 -31.46 4.18
CA ARG A 703 3.33 -32.47 4.36
C ARG A 703 4.07 -32.80 3.07
N ALA A 704 5.36 -33.09 3.19
CA ALA A 704 6.20 -33.54 2.10
C ALA A 704 5.57 -34.75 1.37
N GLY A 705 5.56 -34.72 0.04
CA GLY A 705 5.07 -35.80 -0.81
C GLY A 705 3.59 -36.13 -0.70
N VAL A 706 2.80 -35.36 0.07
CA VAL A 706 1.35 -35.59 0.19
C VAL A 706 0.71 -35.50 -1.18
N SER A 707 -0.22 -36.39 -1.50
CA SER A 707 -1.11 -36.23 -2.65
C SER A 707 -2.52 -36.12 -2.11
N ALA A 708 -3.12 -34.94 -2.26
CA ALA A 708 -4.38 -34.59 -1.64
C ALA A 708 -5.36 -34.04 -2.67
N SER A 709 -6.59 -34.53 -2.69
CA SER A 709 -7.67 -33.89 -3.46
C SER A 709 -8.33 -32.81 -2.61
N PHE A 710 -8.70 -31.70 -3.25
CA PHE A 710 -9.47 -30.65 -2.60
C PHE A 710 -10.71 -30.26 -3.41
N THR A 711 -11.70 -29.75 -2.69
CA THR A 711 -12.84 -29.02 -3.26
C THR A 711 -12.94 -27.67 -2.58
N ALA A 712 -13.38 -26.65 -3.33
CA ALA A 712 -13.71 -25.35 -2.77
C ALA A 712 -14.97 -24.79 -3.41
N THR A 713 -15.85 -24.21 -2.62
CA THR A 713 -17.07 -23.55 -3.11
C THR A 713 -16.90 -22.05 -3.05
N VAL A 714 -17.51 -21.36 -4.02
CA VAL A 714 -17.55 -19.90 -4.09
C VAL A 714 -18.86 -19.41 -3.48
N GLY A 715 -18.85 -18.27 -2.82
CA GLY A 715 -20.06 -17.70 -2.23
C GLY A 715 -20.03 -16.18 -2.26
N GLY A 716 -21.19 -15.56 -2.55
CA GLY A 716 -21.36 -14.12 -2.43
C GLY A 716 -21.15 -13.67 -0.99
N SER A 717 -20.42 -12.57 -0.80
CA SER A 717 -19.98 -12.11 0.52
C SER A 717 -21.18 -11.90 1.48
N SER A 718 -21.36 -12.85 2.39
CA SER A 718 -22.33 -12.77 3.49
C SER A 718 -21.77 -13.46 4.74
N ASN A 719 -20.64 -12.94 5.25
CA ASN A 719 -19.92 -13.38 6.46
C ASN A 719 -19.45 -14.87 6.50
N PRO A 720 -18.35 -15.17 7.22
CA PRO A 720 -17.67 -16.46 7.07
C PRO A 720 -18.38 -17.58 7.84
N PRO A 721 -18.55 -18.78 7.25
CA PRO A 721 -18.57 -20.00 8.03
C PRO A 721 -17.14 -20.26 8.53
N GLN A 722 -16.88 -20.17 9.83
CA GLN A 722 -15.72 -20.83 10.41
C GLN A 722 -15.96 -22.34 10.38
N SER A 723 -15.57 -23.01 9.29
CA SER A 723 -15.47 -24.47 9.27
C SER A 723 -14.05 -24.88 9.61
N SER A 724 -13.77 -25.16 10.89
CA SER A 724 -12.58 -25.91 11.30
C SER A 724 -12.90 -27.40 11.21
N ASN A 725 -12.28 -28.14 10.28
CA ASN A 725 -12.36 -29.60 10.30
C ASN A 725 -11.34 -30.15 11.32
N THR A 726 -11.84 -30.71 12.42
CA THR A 726 -11.06 -31.55 13.34
C THR A 726 -11.13 -33.00 12.86
N PRO A 727 -10.00 -33.73 12.70
CA PRO A 727 -10.04 -35.15 12.42
C PRO A 727 -10.60 -35.93 13.62
N GLN A 728 -11.54 -36.82 13.33
CA GLN A 728 -12.34 -37.60 14.26
C GLN A 728 -11.54 -38.77 14.88
N ALA A 729 -11.53 -38.87 16.21
CA ALA A 729 -11.26 -40.10 16.96
C ALA A 729 -12.15 -40.19 18.22
N ASN A 730 -12.75 -41.35 18.47
CA ASN A 730 -13.83 -41.64 19.44
C ASN A 730 -13.28 -42.17 20.81
N PRO A 731 -14.09 -42.54 21.83
CA PRO A 731 -14.46 -41.72 23.00
C PRO A 731 -13.97 -42.30 24.36
N SER A 732 -13.92 -41.48 25.43
CA SER A 732 -14.06 -41.99 26.81
C SER A 732 -14.11 -40.89 27.90
N THR A 733 -15.31 -40.75 28.49
CA THR A 733 -15.65 -40.51 29.92
C THR A 733 -15.27 -39.21 30.66
N THR A 734 -16.30 -38.37 30.84
CA THR A 734 -16.59 -37.48 31.99
C THR A 734 -16.80 -38.28 33.30
N PRO A 735 -16.95 -37.71 34.54
CA PRO A 735 -17.58 -36.41 34.85
C PRO A 735 -17.08 -35.56 36.04
N ALA A 736 -17.66 -34.36 36.07
CA ALA A 736 -17.59 -33.25 37.01
C ALA A 736 -17.99 -33.52 38.48
N LYS A 737 -17.78 -32.51 39.35
CA LYS A 737 -18.63 -32.28 40.53
C LYS A 737 -18.74 -30.79 40.91
N SER A 738 -19.99 -30.40 41.19
CA SER A 738 -20.52 -29.09 41.59
C SER A 738 -20.59 -28.89 43.11
N THR A 739 -20.97 -27.69 43.58
CA THR A 739 -21.98 -27.42 44.66
C THR A 739 -22.13 -25.90 44.95
N THR A 740 -23.31 -25.25 44.74
CA THR A 740 -24.43 -24.84 45.66
C THR A 740 -24.14 -23.64 46.60
N ASN A 741 -25.02 -22.70 47.03
CA ASN A 741 -26.42 -22.28 46.81
C ASN A 741 -26.68 -20.91 47.56
N ALA A 742 -27.69 -20.11 47.15
CA ALA A 742 -28.14 -18.79 47.68
C ALA A 742 -29.19 -18.86 48.85
N PRO A 743 -29.65 -17.74 49.51
CA PRO A 743 -30.87 -16.95 49.13
C PRO A 743 -30.89 -15.43 49.58
N ALA A 744 -31.41 -14.39 48.88
CA ALA A 744 -32.76 -13.91 48.45
C ALA A 744 -33.43 -12.79 49.33
N ASN A 745 -33.64 -11.55 48.79
CA ASN A 745 -34.89 -10.73 48.67
C ASN A 745 -34.59 -9.21 48.39
N PRO A 746 -35.54 -8.31 48.00
CA PRO A 746 -36.44 -8.21 46.82
C PRO A 746 -36.14 -7.02 45.87
N THR A 747 -36.85 -7.01 44.73
CA THR A 747 -36.70 -6.27 43.45
C THR A 747 -36.99 -4.75 43.45
N PRO A 748 -36.44 -4.01 42.47
CA PRO A 748 -37.30 -3.39 41.43
C PRO A 748 -36.81 -3.64 39.99
N THR A 749 -37.75 -4.07 39.13
CA THR A 749 -37.74 -4.08 37.64
C THR A 749 -36.39 -4.16 36.92
N GLY A 750 -36.02 -5.37 36.49
CA GLY A 750 -34.79 -5.63 35.71
C GLY A 750 -34.85 -5.16 34.25
N PRO A 751 -33.69 -4.95 33.60
CA PRO A 751 -33.61 -4.63 32.17
C PRO A 751 -33.85 -5.88 31.30
N PRO A 752 -34.29 -5.71 30.04
CA PRO A 752 -34.82 -6.79 29.22
C PRO A 752 -33.77 -7.83 28.82
N THR A 753 -34.13 -9.10 28.95
CA THR A 753 -33.39 -10.28 28.49
C THR A 753 -33.76 -10.60 27.03
N ASN A 754 -33.08 -9.97 26.07
CA ASN A 754 -32.81 -10.40 24.68
C ASN A 754 -32.13 -9.24 23.92
N PRO A 755 -31.15 -9.47 23.03
CA PRO A 755 -30.70 -8.43 22.12
C PRO A 755 -31.91 -7.99 21.26
N PRO A 756 -32.21 -6.70 21.09
CA PRO A 756 -33.40 -6.29 20.38
C PRO A 756 -33.35 -6.78 18.93
N THR A 757 -34.39 -7.49 18.53
CA THR A 757 -34.75 -7.75 17.13
C THR A 757 -34.81 -6.45 16.34
N CYS A 758 -34.54 -6.47 15.03
CA CYS A 758 -34.63 -5.35 14.06
C CYS A 758 -36.06 -4.76 13.93
N SER A 759 -36.72 -4.37 15.02
CA SER A 759 -38.01 -3.69 15.00
C SER A 759 -37.80 -2.20 15.28
N GLY A 760 -37.50 -1.42 14.24
CA GLY A 760 -37.45 0.05 14.33
C GLY A 760 -36.37 0.77 13.51
N ALA A 761 -35.30 0.09 13.11
CA ALA A 761 -34.22 0.71 12.35
C ALA A 761 -34.50 0.64 10.85
N THR A 762 -34.28 1.74 10.16
CA THR A 762 -34.44 1.90 8.70
C THR A 762 -33.16 2.40 8.02
N ARG A 763 -32.09 2.65 8.78
CA ARG A 763 -30.77 3.08 8.30
C ARG A 763 -29.69 2.08 8.68
N ALA A 764 -28.60 2.06 7.90
CA ALA A 764 -27.40 1.31 8.23
C ALA A 764 -26.72 1.87 9.49
N SER A 765 -25.98 1.01 10.21
CA SER A 765 -25.21 1.41 11.39
C SER A 765 -24.17 2.50 11.06
N VAL A 766 -23.91 3.38 12.02
CA VAL A 766 -22.90 4.44 11.90
C VAL A 766 -21.83 4.20 12.94
N VAL A 767 -20.61 3.89 12.48
CA VAL A 767 -19.44 3.79 13.35
C VAL A 767 -19.02 5.19 13.75
N VAL A 768 -19.01 5.47 15.05
CA VAL A 768 -18.63 6.77 15.60
C VAL A 768 -17.15 6.74 15.98
N ASN A 769 -16.71 5.67 16.63
CA ASN A 769 -15.30 5.42 16.94
C ASN A 769 -14.95 3.94 16.85
N SER A 770 -14.12 3.59 15.87
CA SER A 770 -13.36 2.33 15.78
C SER A 770 -11.98 2.44 16.43
N PHE A 771 -11.54 3.66 16.77
CA PHE A 771 -10.20 3.97 17.29
C PHE A 771 -9.03 3.47 16.42
N SER A 772 -9.31 3.15 15.15
CA SER A 772 -8.33 2.63 14.18
C SER A 772 -7.29 3.68 13.77
N SER A 773 -7.63 4.97 13.84
CA SER A 773 -6.74 6.10 13.54
C SER A 773 -5.73 6.45 14.63
N ALA A 774 -5.87 5.86 15.83
CA ALA A 774 -5.12 6.23 17.04
C ALA A 774 -5.20 7.72 17.45
N SER A 775 -6.05 8.52 16.79
CA SER A 775 -6.24 9.93 17.11
C SER A 775 -6.82 10.08 18.51
N LEU A 776 -6.26 10.97 19.34
CA LEU A 776 -6.84 11.30 20.65
C LEU A 776 -7.86 12.43 20.59
N PHE A 777 -8.08 13.03 19.40
CA PHE A 777 -8.80 14.28 19.26
C PHE A 777 -9.99 14.20 18.31
N ALA A 778 -9.99 13.26 17.35
CA ALA A 778 -11.00 13.19 16.31
C ALA A 778 -11.51 11.77 16.12
N ASN A 779 -12.82 11.62 16.06
CA ASN A 779 -13.52 10.36 15.82
C ASN A 779 -13.63 10.03 14.32
N ASP A 780 -14.25 8.90 13.98
CA ASP A 780 -14.34 8.44 12.58
C ASP A 780 -15.32 9.26 11.73
N LEU A 781 -16.08 10.17 12.36
CA LEU A 781 -16.89 11.19 11.69
C LEU A 781 -16.12 12.49 11.44
N GLY A 782 -14.84 12.55 11.84
CA GLY A 782 -14.01 13.75 11.79
C GLY A 782 -14.39 14.82 12.82
N LEU A 783 -15.11 14.43 13.87
CA LEU A 783 -15.58 15.32 14.94
C LEU A 783 -14.83 15.08 16.24
N ASP A 784 -14.83 16.07 17.13
CA ASP A 784 -14.02 15.98 18.34
C ASP A 784 -14.37 14.78 19.22
N MET A 785 -13.35 14.10 19.70
CA MET A 785 -13.42 13.23 20.85
C MET A 785 -12.28 13.58 21.79
N SER A 786 -12.53 13.54 23.09
CA SER A 786 -11.57 14.01 24.09
C SER A 786 -12.00 13.54 25.48
N ASP A 787 -11.06 13.57 26.42
CA ASP A 787 -11.35 13.48 27.85
C ASP A 787 -11.34 14.86 28.53
N ASP A 788 -11.03 15.92 27.78
CA ASP A 788 -10.74 17.28 28.26
C ASP A 788 -9.68 17.33 29.36
N GLY A 789 -8.73 16.38 29.35
CA GLY A 789 -7.75 16.19 30.43
C GLY A 789 -8.37 15.79 31.78
N SER A 790 -9.66 15.41 31.78
CA SER A 790 -10.39 15.00 32.97
C SER A 790 -10.05 13.57 33.40
N MET A 791 -9.47 12.72 32.54
CA MET A 791 -8.97 11.41 32.94
C MET A 791 -7.59 11.53 33.60
N ALA A 792 -7.20 10.50 34.35
CA ALA A 792 -5.83 10.35 34.85
C ALA A 792 -4.89 9.82 33.76
N GLY A 793 -5.45 9.14 32.75
CA GLY A 793 -4.75 8.78 31.52
C GLY A 793 -5.75 8.41 30.43
N PHE A 794 -5.53 8.93 29.23
CA PHE A 794 -6.27 8.59 28.02
C PHE A 794 -5.25 8.25 26.94
N SER A 795 -5.32 7.04 26.41
CA SER A 795 -4.46 6.59 25.30
C SER A 795 -5.22 5.67 24.37
N ILE A 796 -4.78 5.57 23.11
CA ILE A 796 -5.32 4.62 22.14
C ILE A 796 -4.18 3.74 21.65
N SER A 797 -4.39 2.42 21.67
CA SER A 797 -3.42 1.43 21.19
C SER A 797 -4.15 0.19 20.69
N GLY A 798 -3.75 -0.34 19.53
CA GLY A 798 -4.35 -1.54 18.96
C GLY A 798 -5.85 -1.43 18.66
N GLY A 799 -6.31 -0.26 18.19
CA GLY A 799 -7.72 -0.02 17.85
C GLY A 799 -8.64 0.15 19.06
N ARG A 800 -8.09 0.51 20.23
CA ARG A 800 -8.86 0.58 21.47
C ARG A 800 -8.42 1.75 22.33
N ALA A 801 -9.38 2.50 22.86
CA ALA A 801 -9.12 3.53 23.85
C ALA A 801 -9.00 2.92 25.26
N SER A 802 -8.02 3.39 26.03
CA SER A 802 -7.78 3.07 27.44
C SER A 802 -8.01 4.32 28.27
N LEU A 803 -8.99 4.27 29.18
CA LEU A 803 -9.48 5.38 29.99
C LEU A 803 -9.20 5.07 31.47
N THR A 804 -8.15 5.67 32.02
CA THR A 804 -7.81 5.58 33.44
C THR A 804 -8.45 6.72 34.20
N SER A 805 -9.41 6.41 35.06
CA SER A 805 -10.31 7.41 35.64
C SER A 805 -9.79 8.01 36.97
N LYS A 806 -10.11 9.29 37.22
CA LYS A 806 -10.08 9.95 38.54
C LYS A 806 -11.50 10.42 38.91
N ALA A 807 -11.71 10.86 40.15
CA ALA A 807 -13.04 11.29 40.58
C ALA A 807 -13.61 12.41 39.68
N GLY A 808 -14.79 12.18 39.09
CA GLY A 808 -15.46 13.13 38.20
C GLY A 808 -14.98 13.13 36.74
N ALA A 809 -14.08 12.22 36.37
CA ALA A 809 -13.56 12.11 34.99
C ALA A 809 -14.60 11.61 33.99
N TYR A 810 -14.47 12.06 32.74
CA TYR A 810 -15.30 11.64 31.62
C TYR A 810 -14.51 11.58 30.32
N TRP A 811 -15.04 10.86 29.34
CA TRP A 811 -14.58 10.86 27.96
C TRP A 811 -15.78 11.03 27.05
N TYR A 812 -15.67 11.81 25.98
CA TYR A 812 -16.76 12.01 25.03
C TYR A 812 -16.32 11.84 23.59
N THR A 813 -17.31 11.62 22.74
CA THR A 813 -17.19 11.69 21.28
C THR A 813 -18.41 12.41 20.70
N LEU A 814 -18.19 13.37 19.80
CA LEU A 814 -19.24 14.17 19.20
C LEU A 814 -19.89 13.47 17.99
N LEU A 815 -21.21 13.56 17.93
CA LEU A 815 -22.00 13.11 16.78
C LEU A 815 -22.30 14.26 15.82
N ALA A 816 -22.26 15.51 16.30
CA ALA A 816 -22.39 16.71 15.49
C ALA A 816 -21.72 17.91 16.19
N GLY A 817 -21.10 18.79 15.40
CA GLY A 817 -20.49 20.05 15.86
C GLY A 817 -21.54 21.12 16.18
N ALA A 818 -21.76 22.07 15.26
CA ALA A 818 -22.72 23.16 15.44
C ALA A 818 -24.19 22.78 15.18
N THR A 819 -24.45 21.54 14.76
CA THR A 819 -25.79 21.04 14.42
C THR A 819 -26.22 19.91 15.34
N CYS A 820 -27.44 19.40 15.14
CA CYS A 820 -27.89 18.15 15.71
C CYS A 820 -27.55 16.97 14.78
N PHE A 821 -27.21 15.83 15.37
CA PHE A 821 -27.18 14.56 14.67
C PHE A 821 -28.57 13.92 14.70
N ASP A 822 -29.16 13.72 13.52
CA ASP A 822 -30.43 13.01 13.39
C ASP A 822 -30.19 11.50 13.31
N ALA A 823 -30.48 10.80 14.40
CA ALA A 823 -30.43 9.35 14.51
C ALA A 823 -31.78 8.67 14.25
N THR A 824 -32.76 9.37 13.64
CA THR A 824 -34.02 8.77 13.21
C THR A 824 -33.73 7.59 12.26
N GLY A 825 -34.32 6.43 12.55
CA GLY A 825 -34.06 5.19 11.83
C GLY A 825 -32.88 4.35 12.36
N LEU A 826 -32.24 4.76 13.48
CA LEU A 826 -31.28 3.97 14.25
C LEU A 826 -31.90 3.58 15.62
N ASN A 827 -31.36 2.54 16.27
CA ASN A 827 -32.02 1.90 17.41
C ASN A 827 -31.30 2.03 18.76
N GLY A 828 -30.04 2.44 18.80
CA GLY A 828 -29.26 2.45 20.04
C GLY A 828 -27.78 2.70 19.83
N VAL A 829 -27.02 2.54 20.92
CA VAL A 829 -25.56 2.61 20.96
C VAL A 829 -25.01 1.22 21.29
N SER A 830 -24.00 0.79 20.53
CA SER A 830 -23.18 -0.37 20.84
C SER A 830 -21.76 0.08 21.17
N LEU A 831 -21.11 -0.57 22.14
CA LEU A 831 -19.67 -0.50 22.32
C LEU A 831 -19.12 -1.83 22.87
N LYS A 832 -17.87 -2.13 22.54
CA LYS A 832 -17.08 -3.18 23.20
C LYS A 832 -16.36 -2.56 24.39
N ILE A 833 -16.41 -3.23 25.55
CA ILE A 833 -15.81 -2.73 26.79
C ILE A 833 -15.12 -3.85 27.59
N ARG A 834 -13.94 -3.54 28.15
CA ARG A 834 -13.29 -4.30 29.24
C ARG A 834 -13.08 -3.38 30.43
N ALA A 835 -13.42 -3.88 31.61
CA ALA A 835 -13.26 -3.15 32.86
C ALA A 835 -13.02 -4.15 34.01
N PRO A 836 -12.33 -3.76 35.09
CA PRO A 836 -12.21 -4.59 36.28
C PRO A 836 -13.58 -5.01 36.86
N PRO A 837 -13.74 -6.24 37.36
CA PRO A 837 -14.96 -6.65 38.05
C PRO A 837 -15.31 -5.68 39.19
N GLY A 838 -16.58 -5.28 39.29
CA GLY A 838 -17.04 -4.29 40.28
C GLY A 838 -16.90 -2.82 39.87
N THR A 839 -16.32 -2.52 38.70
CA THR A 839 -16.24 -1.15 38.17
C THR A 839 -17.63 -0.61 37.81
N THR A 840 -17.91 0.62 38.20
CA THR A 840 -19.06 1.42 37.73
C THR A 840 -18.67 2.13 36.45
N VAL A 841 -19.54 2.13 35.43
CA VAL A 841 -19.39 2.92 34.19
C VAL A 841 -20.78 3.32 33.72
N ASN A 842 -20.97 4.60 33.40
CA ASN A 842 -22.20 5.13 32.83
C ASN A 842 -21.98 5.49 31.36
N LEU A 843 -23.00 5.22 30.54
CA LEU A 843 -23.12 5.73 29.18
C LEU A 843 -24.15 6.84 29.17
N GLU A 844 -23.77 8.01 28.65
CA GLU A 844 -24.66 9.15 28.49
C GLU A 844 -24.88 9.48 27.02
N LEU A 845 -26.12 9.84 26.69
CA LEU A 845 -26.49 10.49 25.45
C LEU A 845 -26.82 11.95 25.73
N HIS A 846 -26.07 12.84 25.09
CA HIS A 846 -26.34 14.27 25.16
C HIS A 846 -27.20 14.65 23.97
N THR A 847 -28.31 15.31 24.23
CA THR A 847 -29.19 15.88 23.21
C THR A 847 -29.14 17.40 23.28
N ARG A 848 -29.33 18.06 22.14
CA ARG A 848 -29.47 19.51 22.08
C ARG A 848 -30.93 19.95 22.07
N ASN A 849 -31.13 21.22 22.38
CA ASN A 849 -32.43 21.88 22.33
C ASN A 849 -32.99 21.90 20.89
N ALA A 850 -34.21 22.40 20.68
CA ALA A 850 -34.83 22.41 19.35
C ALA A 850 -34.06 23.26 18.32
N ALA A 851 -33.25 24.20 18.78
CA ALA A 851 -32.40 25.04 17.94
C ALA A 851 -31.02 24.43 17.67
N CYS A 852 -30.70 23.26 18.25
CA CYS A 852 -29.40 22.62 18.16
C CYS A 852 -28.23 23.47 18.66
N THR A 853 -28.47 24.37 19.61
CA THR A 853 -27.45 25.33 20.09
C THR A 853 -26.87 25.00 21.45
N THR A 854 -27.68 24.47 22.37
CA THR A 854 -27.23 24.11 23.72
C THR A 854 -27.59 22.66 24.03
N VAL A 855 -26.76 21.99 24.82
CA VAL A 855 -27.12 20.70 25.41
C VAL A 855 -28.34 20.89 26.30
N ASP A 856 -29.41 20.17 26.01
CA ASP A 856 -30.73 20.26 26.62
C ASP A 856 -30.93 19.14 27.65
N SER A 857 -30.52 17.92 27.31
CA SER A 857 -30.63 16.77 28.21
C SER A 857 -29.42 15.86 28.12
N ARG A 858 -28.96 15.39 29.29
CA ARG A 858 -27.93 14.35 29.46
C ARG A 858 -28.62 13.12 30.04
N LEU A 859 -28.81 12.10 29.21
CA LEU A 859 -29.56 10.91 29.56
C LEU A 859 -28.57 9.80 29.89
N THR A 860 -28.65 9.24 31.09
CA THR A 860 -27.61 8.34 31.62
C THR A 860 -28.15 6.94 31.85
N VAL A 861 -27.38 5.93 31.41
CA VAL A 861 -27.64 4.51 31.66
C VAL A 861 -26.39 3.87 32.28
N ALA A 862 -26.57 3.14 33.38
CA ALA A 862 -25.48 2.38 33.99
C ALA A 862 -25.18 1.12 33.17
N LEU A 863 -23.94 0.98 32.69
CA LEU A 863 -23.53 -0.17 31.87
C LEU A 863 -23.37 -1.46 32.69
N ALA A 864 -23.24 -1.34 34.01
CA ALA A 864 -23.04 -2.47 34.91
C ALA A 864 -24.15 -3.53 34.75
N SER A 865 -25.43 -3.14 34.66
CA SER A 865 -26.53 -4.09 34.50
C SER A 865 -26.52 -4.83 33.16
N TYR A 866 -26.07 -4.18 32.09
CA TYR A 866 -25.90 -4.81 30.77
C TYR A 866 -24.72 -5.78 30.75
N ALA A 867 -23.63 -5.43 31.44
CA ALA A 867 -22.48 -6.31 31.62
C ALA A 867 -22.83 -7.53 32.49
N GLN A 868 -23.64 -7.37 33.55
CA GLN A 868 -24.05 -8.48 34.42
C GLN A 868 -24.80 -9.59 33.66
N ALA A 869 -25.64 -9.24 32.68
CA ALA A 869 -26.29 -10.21 31.81
C ALA A 869 -25.30 -11.05 30.96
N GLN A 870 -24.04 -10.60 30.86
CA GLN A 870 -22.94 -11.29 30.16
C GLN A 870 -21.87 -11.81 31.14
N GLY A 871 -22.20 -11.98 32.43
CA GLY A 871 -21.27 -12.48 33.45
C GLY A 871 -20.39 -11.41 34.10
N GLY A 872 -20.80 -10.14 34.03
CA GLY A 872 -20.10 -9.00 34.63
C GLY A 872 -18.92 -8.48 33.81
N PHE A 873 -18.37 -7.35 34.23
CA PHE A 873 -17.15 -6.79 33.62
C PHE A 873 -15.94 -7.71 33.82
N SER A 874 -15.05 -7.73 32.83
CA SER A 874 -13.79 -8.47 32.84
C SER A 874 -12.67 -7.61 32.28
N THR A 875 -11.45 -7.77 32.80
CA THR A 875 -10.25 -7.10 32.29
C THR A 875 -9.70 -7.76 31.02
N SER A 876 -10.05 -9.01 30.75
CA SER A 876 -9.47 -9.82 29.66
C SER A 876 -10.48 -10.26 28.60
N ILE A 877 -11.78 -10.16 28.87
CA ILE A 877 -12.85 -10.60 27.96
C ILE A 877 -13.71 -9.41 27.56
N ASP A 878 -13.89 -9.21 26.26
CA ASP A 878 -14.78 -8.16 25.74
C ASP A 878 -16.23 -8.43 26.08
N ARG A 879 -16.90 -7.38 26.56
CA ARG A 879 -18.35 -7.31 26.63
C ARG A 879 -18.84 -6.41 25.52
N THR A 880 -19.67 -6.94 24.63
CA THR A 880 -20.34 -6.11 23.62
C THR A 880 -21.66 -5.64 24.24
N ILE A 881 -21.70 -4.38 24.66
CA ILE A 881 -22.87 -3.81 25.30
C ILE A 881 -23.67 -3.03 24.26
N VAL A 882 -24.92 -3.45 24.07
CA VAL A 882 -25.89 -2.75 23.22
C VAL A 882 -26.96 -2.14 24.11
N VAL A 883 -27.03 -0.81 24.12
CA VAL A 883 -28.02 -0.04 24.88
C VAL A 883 -29.02 0.57 23.89
N PRO A 884 -30.27 0.08 23.85
CA PRO A 884 -31.28 0.65 22.96
C PRO A 884 -31.64 2.08 23.40
N PHE A 885 -32.02 2.94 22.47
CA PHE A 885 -32.42 4.31 22.77
C PHE A 885 -33.56 4.39 23.80
N SER A 886 -34.46 3.41 23.82
CA SER A 886 -35.54 3.30 24.81
C SER A 886 -35.07 3.12 26.25
N ALA A 887 -33.82 2.67 26.47
CA ALA A 887 -33.25 2.54 27.81
C ALA A 887 -32.86 3.89 28.43
N PHE A 888 -32.66 4.93 27.62
CA PHE A 888 -32.31 6.27 28.07
C PHE A 888 -33.54 7.13 28.44
N GLY A 889 -34.75 6.56 28.40
CA GLY A 889 -36.01 7.30 28.57
C GLY A 889 -36.43 8.05 27.30
N ASN A 890 -36.95 9.26 27.44
CA ASN A 890 -37.46 10.08 26.32
C ASN A 890 -36.34 10.77 25.52
N VAL A 891 -35.44 9.98 24.91
CA VAL A 891 -34.38 10.52 24.05
C VAL A 891 -34.97 11.09 22.76
N VAL A 892 -34.61 12.34 22.45
CA VAL A 892 -34.99 12.97 21.17
C VAL A 892 -33.91 12.64 20.15
N VAL A 893 -34.06 11.49 19.49
CA VAL A 893 -33.04 10.91 18.59
C VAL A 893 -32.71 11.77 17.38
N SER A 894 -33.59 12.69 16.99
CA SER A 894 -33.32 13.67 15.93
C SER A 894 -32.35 14.78 16.34
N ARG A 895 -31.97 14.82 17.63
CA ARG A 895 -31.17 15.89 18.24
C ARG A 895 -30.00 15.40 19.07
N LEU A 896 -29.43 14.25 18.73
CA LEU A 896 -28.24 13.75 19.41
C LEU A 896 -27.05 14.69 19.17
N HIS A 897 -26.14 14.77 20.14
CA HIS A 897 -24.97 15.63 20.07
C HIS A 897 -23.68 14.90 20.45
N ALA A 898 -23.69 14.13 21.54
CA ALA A 898 -22.50 13.43 21.98
C ALA A 898 -22.85 12.11 22.67
N ILE A 899 -21.90 11.18 22.61
CA ILE A 899 -21.85 9.97 23.44
C ILE A 899 -20.76 10.20 24.49
N VAL A 900 -21.08 10.02 25.76
CA VAL A 900 -20.15 10.28 26.87
C VAL A 900 -20.07 9.06 27.78
N LEU A 901 -18.85 8.67 28.16
CA LEU A 901 -18.62 7.75 29.26
C LEU A 901 -18.22 8.52 30.52
N SER A 902 -18.97 8.30 31.60
CA SER A 902 -18.79 8.99 32.87
C SER A 902 -18.97 8.01 34.04
N GLY A 903 -18.77 8.50 35.27
CA GLY A 903 -19.01 7.69 36.48
C GLY A 903 -18.11 6.45 36.57
N ILE A 904 -16.97 6.46 35.88
CA ILE A 904 -15.96 5.40 35.95
C ILE A 904 -15.40 5.38 37.37
N THR A 905 -15.31 4.20 38.00
CA THR A 905 -14.72 4.09 39.35
C THR A 905 -13.32 4.69 39.38
N ALA A 906 -13.07 5.61 40.30
CA ALA A 906 -11.78 6.30 40.40
C ALA A 906 -10.62 5.30 40.59
N GLY A 907 -9.56 5.45 39.81
CA GLY A 907 -8.40 4.55 39.76
C GLY A 907 -8.58 3.32 38.86
N ALA A 908 -9.78 3.07 38.32
CA ALA A 908 -9.99 1.98 37.38
C ALA A 908 -9.60 2.40 35.95
N THR A 909 -9.01 1.47 35.20
CA THR A 909 -8.78 1.61 33.76
C THR A 909 -9.84 0.81 33.00
N VAL A 910 -10.62 1.50 32.18
CA VAL A 910 -11.64 0.92 31.31
C VAL A 910 -11.16 1.04 29.87
N SER A 911 -11.26 -0.03 29.11
CA SER A 911 -10.92 0.00 27.68
C SER A 911 -12.16 -0.15 26.81
N ILE A 912 -12.29 0.68 25.78
CA ILE A 912 -13.45 0.74 24.90
C ILE A 912 -13.07 0.71 23.42
N ASP A 913 -13.95 0.13 22.62
CA ASP A 913 -13.76 -0.14 21.20
C ASP A 913 -15.13 -0.22 20.49
N ASP A 914 -15.16 -0.02 19.17
CA ASP A 914 -16.35 -0.09 18.31
C ASP A 914 -17.59 0.69 18.83
N VAL A 915 -17.43 1.96 19.20
CA VAL A 915 -18.57 2.82 19.57
C VAL A 915 -19.39 3.12 18.31
N THR A 916 -20.61 2.58 18.26
CA THR A 916 -21.43 2.54 17.04
C THR A 916 -22.89 2.89 17.35
N LEU A 917 -23.52 3.71 16.51
CA LEU A 917 -24.97 3.85 16.49
C LEU A 917 -25.56 2.70 15.64
N THR A 918 -26.39 1.86 16.24
CA THR A 918 -26.83 0.59 15.63
C THR A 918 -28.01 0.76 14.67
N GLY A 919 -27.92 0.21 13.46
CA GLY A 919 -28.95 0.15 12.42
C GLY A 919 -29.14 -1.26 11.81
N CYS A 920 -29.96 -1.43 10.77
CA CYS A 920 -30.15 -2.71 10.03
C CYS A 920 -30.03 -2.47 8.49
N PRO A 921 -29.51 -3.43 7.70
CA PRO A 921 -29.43 -3.28 6.24
C PRO A 921 -30.82 -3.41 5.59
N THR A 922 -31.22 -2.46 4.74
CA THR A 922 -32.40 -2.59 3.87
C THR A 922 -32.04 -3.37 2.60
N THR A 923 -32.59 -4.57 2.42
CA THR A 923 -32.54 -5.31 1.14
C THR A 923 -33.53 -4.73 0.11
N PRO A 924 -33.22 -4.75 -1.20
CA PRO A 924 -34.16 -4.42 -2.26
C PRO A 924 -35.01 -5.66 -2.67
N ALA A 925 -36.29 -5.44 -2.99
CA ALA A 925 -37.23 -6.48 -3.48
C ALA A 925 -37.61 -6.23 -4.99
N PRO A 926 -38.12 -7.25 -5.71
CA PRO A 926 -37.76 -7.59 -7.11
C PRO A 926 -38.58 -6.96 -8.25
N THR A 927 -38.08 -7.17 -9.48
CA THR A 927 -38.36 -6.55 -10.80
C THR A 927 -39.59 -7.04 -11.60
N THR A 928 -39.89 -6.30 -12.70
CA THR A 928 -40.72 -6.59 -13.92
C THR A 928 -42.19 -6.10 -13.90
N THR A 929 -42.83 -5.51 -14.93
CA THR A 929 -42.56 -5.21 -16.37
C THR A 929 -43.57 -4.15 -16.88
N ALA A 930 -43.21 -3.39 -17.91
CA ALA A 930 -43.97 -2.27 -18.53
C ALA A 930 -45.24 -2.70 -19.33
N PRO A 931 -46.11 -1.76 -19.78
CA PRO A 931 -45.83 -1.15 -21.09
C PRO A 931 -46.07 0.36 -21.19
N ALA A 932 -45.36 0.93 -22.15
CA ALA A 932 -45.35 2.32 -22.53
C ALA A 932 -46.66 2.80 -23.16
N ARG A 933 -47.06 4.04 -22.82
CA ARG A 933 -47.39 5.04 -23.84
C ARG A 933 -47.05 6.45 -23.37
N SER A 934 -46.40 7.14 -24.30
CA SER A 934 -45.78 8.47 -24.31
C SER A 934 -46.63 9.65 -23.82
N VAL A 935 -45.98 10.56 -23.09
CA VAL A 935 -45.89 11.98 -23.51
C VAL A 935 -44.45 12.47 -23.30
N THR A 936 -43.90 13.02 -24.37
CA THR A 936 -42.51 13.46 -24.61
C THR A 936 -42.08 14.65 -23.73
N PRO A 937 -40.84 14.71 -23.22
CA PRO A 937 -40.21 15.96 -22.82
C PRO A 937 -39.28 16.46 -23.94
N THR A 938 -39.60 17.65 -24.44
CA THR A 938 -38.76 18.52 -25.29
C THR A 938 -37.68 19.19 -24.39
N PRO A 939 -36.51 19.60 -24.94
CA PRO A 939 -35.25 19.67 -24.21
C PRO A 939 -35.11 20.92 -23.33
N ALA A 940 -34.15 20.84 -22.40
CA ALA A 940 -33.67 21.95 -21.57
C ALA A 940 -33.38 23.19 -22.43
N GLN A 941 -34.15 24.27 -22.24
CA GLN A 941 -33.78 25.59 -22.70
C GLN A 941 -32.85 26.25 -21.69
N SER A 942 -31.74 26.76 -22.21
CA SER A 942 -30.92 27.78 -21.57
C SER A 942 -31.78 29.02 -21.27
N VAL A 943 -31.70 29.53 -20.05
CA VAL A 943 -32.24 30.86 -19.73
C VAL A 943 -31.15 31.68 -19.04
N THR A 944 -30.62 32.61 -19.81
CA THR A 944 -29.79 33.76 -19.40
C THR A 944 -30.56 34.64 -18.40
N PRO A 945 -29.87 35.34 -17.48
CA PRO A 945 -30.51 36.10 -16.40
C PRO A 945 -30.93 37.49 -16.85
N THR A 946 -32.05 38.02 -16.34
CA THR A 946 -32.32 39.47 -16.18
C THR A 946 -33.54 39.71 -15.26
N PRO A 947 -33.71 40.91 -14.65
CA PRO A 947 -33.83 41.07 -13.19
C PRO A 947 -35.16 41.69 -12.73
N SER A 948 -35.57 41.48 -11.47
CA SER A 948 -36.52 42.35 -10.73
C SER A 948 -36.52 41.92 -9.25
N SER A 949 -35.92 42.70 -8.33
CA SER A 949 -36.42 43.91 -7.65
C SER A 949 -37.57 43.65 -6.67
N GLY A 950 -37.26 43.60 -5.37
CA GLY A 950 -38.25 43.93 -4.31
C GLY A 950 -38.29 43.07 -3.05
N ASN A 951 -37.15 42.91 -2.36
CA ASN A 951 -36.92 42.75 -0.90
C ASN A 951 -37.89 41.88 -0.06
N GLN A 952 -37.41 40.90 0.72
CA GLN A 952 -36.34 41.14 1.70
C GLN A 952 -35.30 40.02 1.72
N CYS A 953 -34.09 40.36 1.29
CA CYS A 953 -32.90 39.60 1.62
C CYS A 953 -32.50 40.04 3.04
N ALA A 954 -32.65 39.15 4.02
CA ALA A 954 -32.25 39.42 5.41
C ALA A 954 -30.74 39.26 5.55
N ALA A 955 -30.10 40.18 6.28
CA ALA A 955 -28.65 40.14 6.49
C ALA A 955 -28.22 38.79 7.09
N LEU A 956 -27.16 38.19 6.52
CA LEU A 956 -26.59 36.96 7.06
C LEU A 956 -25.46 37.34 8.01
N VAL A 957 -25.68 37.14 9.31
CA VAL A 957 -24.65 37.33 10.34
C VAL A 957 -23.65 36.18 10.24
N VAL A 958 -22.41 36.51 9.89
CA VAL A 958 -21.28 35.59 9.89
C VAL A 958 -20.74 35.45 11.31
N ASP A 959 -20.56 36.58 11.98
CA ASP A 959 -20.06 36.61 13.35
C ASP A 959 -20.53 37.87 14.09
N SER A 960 -21.19 37.67 15.22
CA SER A 960 -21.65 38.71 16.14
C SER A 960 -20.74 38.82 17.36
N PHE A 961 -19.77 37.91 17.50
CA PHE A 961 -18.83 37.83 18.62
C PHE A 961 -19.51 37.85 20.00
N THR A 962 -20.78 37.44 20.07
CA THR A 962 -21.53 37.29 21.31
C THR A 962 -21.33 35.92 21.95
N ASP A 963 -20.70 34.98 21.24
CA ASP A 963 -20.36 33.66 21.78
C ASP A 963 -19.30 33.78 22.89
N ALA A 964 -19.26 32.85 23.83
CA ALA A 964 -18.24 32.80 24.87
C ALA A 964 -16.92 32.18 24.35
N VAL A 965 -16.97 31.49 23.20
CA VAL A 965 -15.85 30.77 22.60
C VAL A 965 -15.36 31.51 21.36
N ILE A 966 -14.07 31.87 21.35
CA ILE A 966 -13.46 32.72 20.32
C ILE A 966 -13.02 31.96 19.05
N SER A 967 -13.16 30.64 19.02
CA SER A 967 -12.65 29.78 17.95
C SER A 967 -13.68 29.44 16.86
N THR A 968 -14.95 29.82 17.04
CA THR A 968 -16.02 29.52 16.08
C THR A 968 -16.95 30.71 15.88
N ASN A 969 -17.42 30.92 14.65
CA ASN A 969 -18.36 31.99 14.30
C ASN A 969 -19.83 31.55 14.39
N ASN A 970 -20.77 32.48 14.15
CA ASN A 970 -22.22 32.20 14.20
C ASN A 970 -22.72 31.22 13.13
N LEU A 971 -21.91 30.92 12.11
CA LEU A 971 -22.19 29.88 11.11
C LEU A 971 -21.65 28.51 11.52
N GLY A 972 -20.97 28.41 12.67
CA GLY A 972 -20.41 27.17 13.19
C GLY A 972 -19.06 26.79 12.58
N PHE A 973 -18.40 27.71 11.87
CA PHE A 973 -17.09 27.48 11.27
C PHE A 973 -15.99 28.21 12.03
N ALA A 974 -14.75 27.76 11.83
CA ALA A 974 -13.60 28.29 12.57
C ALA A 974 -13.41 29.79 12.35
N THR A 975 -13.07 30.48 13.43
CA THR A 975 -12.51 31.83 13.39
C THR A 975 -11.26 31.87 14.24
N SER A 976 -10.19 32.49 13.72
CA SER A 976 -8.86 32.41 14.29
C SER A 976 -7.97 33.51 13.73
N ASP A 977 -6.93 33.85 14.49
CA ASP A 977 -5.79 34.65 14.03
C ASP A 977 -4.56 33.79 13.71
N ASP A 978 -4.67 32.47 13.92
CA ASP A 978 -3.60 31.46 13.89
C ASP A 978 -2.36 31.88 14.71
N GLY A 979 -2.60 32.58 15.83
CA GLY A 979 -1.55 33.10 16.72
C GLY A 979 -0.75 34.29 16.16
N THR A 980 -1.19 34.87 15.04
CA THR A 980 -0.50 35.99 14.41
C THR A 980 -0.84 37.35 15.03
N ALA A 981 -1.87 37.46 15.86
CA ALA A 981 -2.10 38.64 16.69
C ALA A 981 -1.17 38.65 17.91
N ALA A 982 -0.91 39.83 18.46
CA ALA A 982 -0.26 39.96 19.76
C ALA A 982 -1.19 39.53 20.89
N SER A 983 -2.49 39.73 20.70
CA SER A 983 -3.55 39.20 21.56
C SER A 983 -4.86 39.11 20.78
N MET A 984 -5.70 38.16 21.14
CA MET A 984 -7.06 38.05 20.61
C MET A 984 -8.00 37.80 21.79
N SER A 985 -9.03 38.62 21.94
CA SER A 985 -9.99 38.52 23.05
C SER A 985 -11.38 38.94 22.59
N GLN A 986 -12.41 38.30 23.13
CA GLN A 986 -13.81 38.57 22.79
C GLN A 986 -14.55 38.96 24.06
N THR A 987 -15.20 40.12 24.05
CA THR A 987 -15.96 40.60 25.22
C THR A 987 -17.14 41.46 24.78
N GLY A 988 -18.34 41.11 25.23
CA GLY A 988 -19.54 41.92 25.04
C GLY A 988 -19.99 42.07 23.59
N GLY A 989 -19.87 41.02 22.77
CA GLY A 989 -20.23 41.09 21.34
C GLY A 989 -19.13 41.65 20.45
N ARG A 990 -17.88 41.72 20.91
CA ARG A 990 -16.81 42.37 20.14
C ARG A 990 -15.51 41.63 20.25
N LEU A 991 -14.87 41.42 19.10
CA LEU A 991 -13.52 40.90 19.00
C LEU A 991 -12.53 42.05 19.08
N ALA A 992 -11.55 41.95 19.98
CA ALA A 992 -10.41 42.85 20.09
C ALA A 992 -9.12 42.11 19.74
N LEU A 993 -8.39 42.66 18.77
CA LEU A 993 -7.10 42.15 18.29
C LEU A 993 -6.00 43.13 18.67
N GLY A 994 -5.02 42.66 19.45
CA GLY A 994 -3.74 43.33 19.64
C GLY A 994 -2.86 43.09 18.41
N LEU A 995 -2.35 44.15 17.81
CA LEU A 995 -1.69 44.08 16.49
C LEU A 995 -0.17 44.05 16.63
N LYS A 996 0.47 43.15 15.88
CA LYS A 996 1.91 43.12 15.61
C LYS A 996 2.15 43.00 14.09
N ALA A 997 3.40 43.09 13.65
CA ALA A 997 3.72 42.95 12.23
C ALA A 997 3.26 41.57 11.71
N GLY A 998 2.55 41.53 10.59
CA GLY A 998 2.04 40.29 9.99
C GLY A 998 0.74 39.77 10.60
N THR A 999 0.12 40.46 11.56
CA THR A 999 -1.17 40.04 12.11
C THR A 999 -2.24 39.94 11.03
N TYR A 1000 -2.93 38.80 11.01
CA TYR A 1000 -4.17 38.60 10.29
C TYR A 1000 -5.19 37.88 11.18
N TRP A 1001 -6.46 37.96 10.77
CA TRP A 1001 -7.54 37.23 11.40
C TRP A 1001 -8.54 36.80 10.31
N TYR A 1002 -9.17 35.64 10.47
CA TYR A 1002 -10.18 35.16 9.55
C TYR A 1002 -11.38 34.51 10.24
N SER A 1003 -12.45 34.39 9.46
CA SER A 1003 -13.67 33.67 9.81
C SER A 1003 -14.16 32.92 8.58
N LEU A 1004 -14.34 31.60 8.71
CA LEU A 1004 -14.71 30.72 7.61
C LEU A 1004 -16.22 30.79 7.31
N LEU A 1005 -16.59 30.59 6.05
CA LEU A 1005 -17.98 30.60 5.57
C LEU A 1005 -18.47 29.21 5.13
N ALA A 1006 -17.55 28.25 4.99
CA ALA A 1006 -17.78 26.86 4.58
C ALA A 1006 -16.58 25.96 4.97
N ASN A 1007 -16.72 24.63 4.88
CA ASN A 1007 -15.63 23.67 5.13
C ASN A 1007 -14.60 23.61 3.98
N ALA A 1008 -13.44 22.97 4.20
CA ALA A 1008 -12.25 23.03 3.32
C ALA A 1008 -12.49 22.65 1.84
N ASN A 1009 -13.49 21.82 1.53
CA ASN A 1009 -13.87 21.42 0.15
C ASN A 1009 -15.30 21.88 -0.22
N GLN A 1010 -15.72 23.01 0.35
CA GLN A 1010 -17.03 23.60 0.14
C GLN A 1010 -16.91 25.10 -0.11
N CYS A 1011 -17.96 25.67 -0.67
CA CYS A 1011 -18.14 27.10 -0.85
C CYS A 1011 -19.57 27.48 -0.46
N ASN A 1012 -19.77 28.75 -0.13
CA ASN A 1012 -21.07 29.30 0.22
C ASN A 1012 -21.54 30.25 -0.88
N ASP A 1013 -22.73 30.00 -1.41
CA ASP A 1013 -23.35 30.86 -2.42
C ASP A 1013 -24.08 32.03 -1.75
N LEU A 1014 -23.44 33.19 -1.83
CA LEU A 1014 -23.88 34.46 -1.26
C LEU A 1014 -24.24 35.47 -2.36
N SER A 1015 -24.55 34.99 -3.57
CA SER A 1015 -24.91 35.83 -4.73
C SER A 1015 -26.16 36.70 -4.53
N ARG A 1016 -26.98 36.39 -3.52
CA ARG A 1016 -28.15 37.20 -3.13
C ARG A 1016 -27.80 38.49 -2.38
N PHE A 1017 -26.56 38.63 -1.92
CA PHE A 1017 -26.07 39.79 -1.16
C PHE A 1017 -25.31 40.76 -2.07
N SER A 1018 -25.38 42.06 -1.74
CA SER A 1018 -24.77 43.13 -2.51
C SER A 1018 -23.48 43.66 -1.87
N GLY A 1019 -23.26 43.37 -0.59
CA GLY A 1019 -22.08 43.82 0.15
C GLY A 1019 -21.84 43.08 1.46
N PHE A 1020 -20.76 43.48 2.13
CA PHE A 1020 -20.36 42.99 3.44
C PHE A 1020 -20.28 44.16 4.43
N SER A 1021 -20.91 43.99 5.59
CA SER A 1021 -21.03 45.01 6.62
C SER A 1021 -20.41 44.52 7.92
N PHE A 1022 -19.74 45.42 8.63
CA PHE A 1022 -19.15 45.16 9.94
C PHE A 1022 -18.93 46.45 10.71
N SER A 1023 -18.96 46.37 12.04
CA SER A 1023 -18.59 47.48 12.91
C SER A 1023 -17.13 47.37 13.29
N VAL A 1024 -16.40 48.49 13.27
CA VAL A 1024 -14.99 48.56 13.59
C VAL A 1024 -14.68 49.77 14.45
N GLN A 1025 -13.76 49.62 15.39
CA GLN A 1025 -13.12 50.73 16.09
C GLN A 1025 -11.61 50.54 16.07
N ALA A 1026 -10.92 51.52 15.48
CA ALA A 1026 -9.47 51.62 15.40
C ALA A 1026 -9.04 53.10 15.47
N PRO A 1027 -7.78 53.40 15.88
CA PRO A 1027 -7.26 54.76 15.95
C PRO A 1027 -7.45 55.59 14.67
N ALA A 1028 -7.60 56.90 14.83
CA ALA A 1028 -7.77 57.80 13.70
C ALA A 1028 -6.56 57.75 12.75
N GLY A 1029 -6.81 57.59 11.45
CA GLY A 1029 -5.75 57.48 10.44
C GLY A 1029 -5.16 56.07 10.25
N SER A 1030 -5.68 55.06 10.95
CA SER A 1030 -5.32 53.66 10.69
C SER A 1030 -6.03 53.08 9.45
N SER A 1031 -5.45 52.02 8.90
CA SER A 1031 -6.02 51.28 7.76
C SER A 1031 -5.76 49.78 7.85
N PHE A 1032 -6.55 48.98 7.13
CA PHE A 1032 -6.33 47.53 6.94
C PHE A 1032 -7.03 47.02 5.69
N THR A 1033 -6.71 45.79 5.28
CA THR A 1033 -7.33 45.10 4.15
C THR A 1033 -8.47 44.22 4.63
N LEU A 1034 -9.66 44.39 4.06
CA LEU A 1034 -10.74 43.39 4.12
C LEU A 1034 -10.64 42.51 2.87
N GLN A 1035 -10.64 41.19 3.08
CA GLN A 1035 -10.52 40.20 2.02
C GLN A 1035 -11.65 39.18 2.10
N LEU A 1036 -12.20 38.87 0.92
CA LEU A 1036 -13.14 37.77 0.69
C LEU A 1036 -12.45 36.71 -0.14
N GLN A 1037 -12.21 35.54 0.46
CA GLN A 1037 -11.61 34.40 -0.22
C GLN A 1037 -12.67 33.54 -0.87
N TYR A 1038 -12.36 33.00 -2.04
CA TYR A 1038 -13.27 32.15 -2.80
C TYR A 1038 -12.59 30.93 -3.39
N ARG A 1039 -13.40 29.89 -3.57
CA ARG A 1039 -12.97 28.58 -4.09
C ARG A 1039 -13.11 28.53 -5.61
N SER A 1040 -12.59 27.46 -6.20
CA SER A 1040 -12.72 27.13 -7.62
C SER A 1040 -14.20 27.01 -8.02
N ALA A 1041 -14.48 26.97 -9.33
CA ALA A 1041 -15.86 26.79 -9.80
C ALA A 1041 -16.48 25.46 -9.32
N SER A 1042 -15.65 24.47 -8.98
CA SER A 1042 -16.07 23.20 -8.37
C SER A 1042 -16.13 23.22 -6.83
N CYS A 1043 -15.74 24.33 -6.20
CA CYS A 1043 -15.72 24.55 -4.75
C CYS A 1043 -14.81 23.62 -3.92
N THR A 1044 -13.88 22.92 -4.58
CA THR A 1044 -12.98 21.93 -3.97
C THR A 1044 -11.53 22.41 -3.81
N GLY A 1045 -11.18 23.58 -4.35
CA GLY A 1045 -9.82 24.14 -4.27
C GLY A 1045 -9.84 25.66 -4.14
N TRP A 1046 -8.75 26.27 -3.66
CA TRP A 1046 -8.64 27.74 -3.58
C TRP A 1046 -8.52 28.33 -5.00
N ALA A 1047 -9.24 29.42 -5.26
CA ALA A 1047 -9.20 30.06 -6.58
C ALA A 1047 -8.84 31.54 -6.55
N GLY A 1048 -8.85 32.17 -5.38
CA GLY A 1048 -8.43 33.55 -5.26
C GLY A 1048 -9.07 34.29 -4.10
N SER A 1049 -8.82 35.59 -4.09
CA SER A 1049 -9.33 36.51 -3.09
C SER A 1049 -9.67 37.85 -3.72
N SER A 1050 -10.75 38.47 -3.25
CA SER A 1050 -11.16 39.82 -3.58
C SER A 1050 -10.85 40.74 -2.40
N ASN A 1051 -10.13 41.84 -2.63
CA ASN A 1051 -9.58 42.68 -1.56
C ASN A 1051 -10.09 44.12 -1.66
N VAL A 1052 -10.20 44.80 -0.52
CA VAL A 1052 -10.49 46.24 -0.42
C VAL A 1052 -9.74 46.86 0.75
N GLN A 1053 -9.15 48.05 0.55
CA GLN A 1053 -8.50 48.81 1.61
C GLN A 1053 -9.52 49.63 2.39
N ILE A 1054 -9.59 49.40 3.70
CA ILE A 1054 -10.39 50.17 4.64
C ILE A 1054 -9.52 51.26 5.24
N SER A 1055 -9.94 52.52 5.09
CA SER A 1055 -9.24 53.70 5.59
C SER A 1055 -10.25 54.75 6.07
N GLY A 1056 -9.78 55.88 6.63
CA GLY A 1056 -10.65 56.95 7.12
C GLY A 1056 -11.30 56.66 8.47
N LEU A 1057 -10.73 55.73 9.25
CA LEU A 1057 -11.18 55.40 10.60
C LEU A 1057 -11.01 56.61 11.53
N THR A 1058 -11.94 56.82 12.45
CA THR A 1058 -12.03 58.06 13.26
C THR A 1058 -11.65 57.91 14.73
N GLY A 1059 -11.32 56.69 15.19
CA GLY A 1059 -11.14 56.40 16.62
C GLY A 1059 -12.43 56.02 17.36
N ALA A 1060 -13.60 56.40 16.83
CA ALA A 1060 -14.91 55.97 17.32
C ALA A 1060 -15.35 54.64 16.66
N VAL A 1061 -16.36 53.96 17.22
CA VAL A 1061 -17.00 52.80 16.58
C VAL A 1061 -17.74 53.27 15.33
N GLN A 1062 -17.48 52.61 14.20
CA GLN A 1062 -18.11 52.92 12.91
C GLN A 1062 -18.60 51.63 12.26
N THR A 1063 -19.83 51.62 11.76
CA THR A 1063 -20.32 50.54 10.90
C THR A 1063 -19.93 50.84 9.46
N MET A 1064 -19.14 49.95 8.89
CA MET A 1064 -18.67 49.99 7.52
C MET A 1064 -19.49 49.01 6.69
N THR A 1065 -20.06 49.48 5.59
CA THR A 1065 -20.71 48.62 4.60
C THR A 1065 -19.97 48.76 3.29
N VAL A 1066 -19.40 47.66 2.80
CA VAL A 1066 -18.60 47.62 1.58
C VAL A 1066 -19.34 46.82 0.51
N SER A 1067 -19.70 47.49 -0.58
CA SER A 1067 -20.32 46.84 -1.74
C SER A 1067 -19.33 45.87 -2.39
N PHE A 1068 -19.82 44.74 -2.89
CA PHE A 1068 -19.01 43.79 -3.67
C PHE A 1068 -18.34 44.43 -4.89
N SER A 1069 -18.90 45.52 -5.43
CA SER A 1069 -18.30 46.29 -6.53
C SER A 1069 -17.05 47.08 -6.14
N GLN A 1070 -16.77 47.24 -4.84
CA GLN A 1070 -15.60 47.98 -4.34
C GLN A 1070 -14.38 47.09 -4.13
N PHE A 1071 -14.54 45.76 -4.21
CA PHE A 1071 -13.42 44.83 -4.12
C PHE A 1071 -12.74 44.65 -5.47
N SER A 1072 -11.43 44.41 -5.45
CA SER A 1072 -10.63 44.07 -6.62
C SER A 1072 -9.78 42.81 -6.35
N PRO A 1073 -9.83 41.78 -7.21
CA PRO A 1073 -10.76 41.59 -8.35
C PRO A 1073 -12.23 41.47 -7.90
N ALA A 1074 -13.17 41.54 -8.84
CA ALA A 1074 -14.62 41.47 -8.55
C ALA A 1074 -14.99 40.18 -7.79
N VAL A 1075 -15.90 40.31 -6.80
CA VAL A 1075 -16.28 39.21 -5.90
C VAL A 1075 -17.10 38.13 -6.62
N PRO A 1076 -16.63 36.88 -6.72
CA PRO A 1076 -17.45 35.77 -7.20
C PRO A 1076 -18.31 35.23 -6.04
N ALA A 1077 -19.42 35.94 -5.79
CA ALA A 1077 -20.26 35.74 -4.60
C ALA A 1077 -20.88 34.33 -4.49
N ASN A 1078 -20.95 33.56 -5.57
CA ASN A 1078 -21.52 32.20 -5.57
C ASN A 1078 -20.57 31.11 -5.03
N ARG A 1079 -19.34 31.46 -4.64
CA ARG A 1079 -18.32 30.49 -4.21
C ARG A 1079 -17.39 31.02 -3.12
N LEU A 1080 -17.93 31.83 -2.20
CA LEU A 1080 -17.17 32.41 -1.10
C LEU A 1080 -16.84 31.37 -0.03
N PHE A 1081 -15.67 31.50 0.60
CA PHE A 1081 -15.14 30.51 1.54
C PHE A 1081 -14.68 31.13 2.87
N ALA A 1082 -14.12 32.34 2.88
CA ALA A 1082 -13.68 32.97 4.11
C ALA A 1082 -13.71 34.50 4.02
N VAL A 1083 -13.83 35.15 5.17
CA VAL A 1083 -13.57 36.58 5.35
C VAL A 1083 -12.28 36.73 6.16
N SER A 1084 -11.37 37.59 5.73
CA SER A 1084 -10.14 37.86 6.49
C SER A 1084 -9.80 39.35 6.54
N LEU A 1085 -9.15 39.75 7.64
CA LEU A 1085 -8.62 41.08 7.87
C LEU A 1085 -7.11 41.00 8.07
N PHE A 1086 -6.34 41.81 7.35
CA PHE A 1086 -4.88 41.81 7.46
C PHE A 1086 -4.25 43.12 6.97
N GLY A 1087 -2.94 43.27 7.15
CA GLY A 1087 -2.21 44.44 6.64
C GLY A 1087 -2.55 45.72 7.42
N PHE A 1088 -2.75 45.60 8.73
CA PHE A 1088 -3.06 46.72 9.60
C PHE A 1088 -1.91 47.72 9.68
N THR A 1089 -2.20 49.02 9.54
CA THR A 1089 -1.23 50.10 9.72
C THR A 1089 -1.77 51.20 10.62
N GLY A 1090 -0.88 51.86 11.36
CA GLY A 1090 -1.25 53.00 12.22
C GLY A 1090 -2.07 52.65 13.48
N ALA A 1091 -2.18 51.36 13.83
CA ALA A 1091 -2.91 50.89 15.01
C ALA A 1091 -2.14 49.80 15.77
N SER A 1092 -2.10 49.89 17.10
CA SER A 1092 -1.60 48.82 17.98
C SER A 1092 -2.69 47.84 18.42
N SER A 1093 -3.97 48.19 18.19
CA SER A 1093 -5.11 47.33 18.41
C SER A 1093 -6.27 47.74 17.51
N VAL A 1094 -7.05 46.76 17.06
CA VAL A 1094 -8.32 46.97 16.36
C VAL A 1094 -9.39 46.15 17.05
N SER A 1095 -10.63 46.51 16.82
CA SER A 1095 -11.73 45.69 17.28
C SER A 1095 -12.90 45.74 16.32
N ILE A 1096 -13.54 44.60 16.16
CA ILE A 1096 -14.54 44.34 15.14
C ILE A 1096 -15.76 43.66 15.77
N ASP A 1097 -16.91 43.94 15.18
CA ASP A 1097 -18.21 43.47 15.66
C ASP A 1097 -19.16 43.32 14.45
N ASN A 1098 -20.17 42.45 14.57
CA ASN A 1098 -21.32 42.36 13.67
C ASN A 1098 -20.97 42.14 12.19
N LEU A 1099 -20.14 41.14 11.90
CA LEU A 1099 -19.82 40.71 10.54
C LEU A 1099 -21.04 40.13 9.86
N SER A 1100 -21.49 40.76 8.77
CA SER A 1100 -22.71 40.34 8.08
C SER A 1100 -22.65 40.59 6.58
N PHE A 1101 -23.18 39.66 5.78
CA PHE A 1101 -23.52 39.94 4.39
C PHE A 1101 -24.85 40.67 4.31
N VAL A 1102 -24.90 41.76 3.53
CA VAL A 1102 -26.04 42.67 3.43
C VAL A 1102 -26.49 42.84 1.99
N CYS A 1103 -27.74 43.25 1.86
CA CYS A 1103 -28.44 43.51 0.62
C CYS A 1103 -28.76 45.01 0.64
#